data_AF-A0A662I5E3-F1
#
_entry.id   AF-A0A662I5E3-F1
#
_cell.length_a   1.000
_cell.length_b   1.000
_cell.length_c   1.000
_cell.angle_alpha   90.00
_cell.angle_beta   90.00
_cell.angle_gamma   90.00
#
_symmetry.space_group_name_H-M   'P 1'
#
loop_
_entity.id
_entity.type
_entity.pdbx_description
1 polymer ?
#
loop_
_entity_poly.entity_id
_entity_poly.type
_entity_poly.pdbx_seq_one_letter_code
_entity_poly.pdbx_strand_id
1 'polypeptide(L)'
;MLNKSKATSLLLATLLVFGFYYAEAVLSQPNILKLLAGSWRATKAGWIIVHIEGDPYRRGFQHGYWLADEIVESIGALKLYLQHYHGISWKQAVNLSVSLMWSKVPAELQSEIFGIADGVRIRGYDITWKDIFTSNAFMDLESYLNSRRLSSTSHYLFLELHSRCSGFIATGSATKDGGIVVAHNTWFAYFVARYFNVFIHIKPDKGYEIFMQSFPGYMWSGTDWYITSAGLVISETTISMSLFNESGIPVFVRARMAAQYASSIDEWVNIMLTGNNGAYSNRWYLGDIKTGEIAVVEIGLSTYAINRTKNGYFVSTNMAVNPKVAQETRSLCRSLVCSGYARYVRLNQLFEEYYGKIDLELAKKFISDDYDVYLQKKTPTHRTVSMCGEVIGTPWGAVDAKVADSSLIKKLQTLAIWGHPNKMAFDAEDFLKKNPKWSWQKDYLVDFPSNEWVLLEPSPKVGNLAELEIGVEKAKEYLSKAVSELATLRSVGIYLKRLEDQASYAASLLDEARNLSEIGDMYSSVVLSLRVIAISKTITKMCEVLETQAISSLPLYTFLAAIPIVSLPKVLVEEKASRKTRIAVAAVLTIIIFLLHPGALLALKKTEYSVFYDSLLWFIFAAVFFYTLVELLPSKAPEKPNPSGFQLLSAFFAYLNMSFRNFRKRKLRFFLTLTTIVLALSGILAFTSTEVSPGPMLLESMPSGTCENFIVVRGRSYRPVPSSILDLTKDLPHTEIRYGTGISSYYRARVYLPKGRVWFYGILAVEDKYTSSMLKKYIVEGRLPENSGEIALPSYTKNYGAKLGSKITVYIGGAGWYKLTIVGFFSNKINEIKDVDLKSPLPYYIETIYTEGGTIYRTRPVDGDRLIIVSSKDVGRFNLRILSVLIPTTSMEDSYRLMKIILDSVPDVAVYVVGGGWVKGFVKAEVMKLRGGEAIVLLIFAGLMMFATMSASLYERLDELRTMSVLGLSPTQLQVLGLTEDFIYALLTTPFSFIVGMFLSTTAAYMGVEVLAYKFSATSAAMVFFFSFVICVLASYPAIRKASVAATPSLELKWKLEAKKVKGYRGLPLFIINVPIRFPEKEIDEVLKNVVSYFKRAFSEYGVFERVDNISYEKKPDERVLKFRYMRMSERDFEVEIKVVAKKILEEDRPYYKMTIYLQQLGAGAGYREFNYRVLSMVREVLLKSRVLSSKGYKLFRD
;
A
#
# COMPACT_ATOMS: atom_id res chain seq x y z
N MET A 1 39.12 -33.12 22.37
CA MET A 1 38.67 -33.20 20.96
C MET A 1 37.18 -33.53 20.94
N LEU A 2 36.37 -32.93 20.06
CA LEU A 2 35.23 -33.54 19.33
C LEU A 2 34.34 -32.47 18.66
N ASN A 3 33.96 -32.76 17.41
CA ASN A 3 33.20 -31.95 16.44
C ASN A 3 32.10 -30.99 16.99
N LYS A 4 32.44 -29.73 17.29
CA LYS A 4 31.44 -28.63 17.29
C LYS A 4 31.16 -28.09 15.87
N SER A 5 32.16 -28.12 14.98
CA SER A 5 32.02 -27.60 13.60
C SER A 5 30.92 -28.29 12.80
N LYS A 6 30.88 -29.64 12.79
CA LYS A 6 29.87 -30.40 12.03
C LYS A 6 28.43 -30.06 12.42
N ALA A 7 28.15 -29.77 13.70
CA ALA A 7 26.82 -29.38 14.14
C ALA A 7 26.41 -28.02 13.56
N THR A 8 27.29 -27.01 13.60
CA THR A 8 27.05 -25.71 12.96
C THR A 8 26.96 -25.80 11.44
N SER A 9 27.78 -26.64 10.79
CA SER A 9 27.73 -26.84 9.34
C SER A 9 26.43 -27.53 8.90
N LEU A 10 25.97 -28.53 9.65
CA LEU A 10 24.71 -29.21 9.38
C LEU A 10 23.52 -28.26 9.59
N LEU A 11 23.52 -27.47 10.67
CA LEU A 11 22.47 -26.49 10.93
C LEU A 11 22.41 -25.41 9.83
N LEU A 12 23.56 -24.91 9.35
CA LEU A 12 23.61 -23.99 8.21
C LEU A 12 23.08 -24.65 6.93
N ALA A 13 23.48 -25.89 6.64
CA ALA A 13 23.01 -26.62 5.47
C ALA A 13 21.50 -26.86 5.51
N THR A 14 20.94 -27.26 6.66
CA THR A 14 19.49 -27.41 6.84
C THR A 14 18.77 -26.08 6.71
N LEU A 15 19.28 -25.00 7.27
CA LEU A 15 18.70 -23.65 7.12
C LEU A 15 18.78 -23.13 5.67
N LEU A 16 19.83 -23.46 4.93
CA LEU A 16 19.95 -23.13 3.50
C LEU A 16 18.97 -23.94 2.65
N VAL A 17 18.80 -25.25 2.92
CA VAL A 17 17.83 -26.10 2.21
C VAL A 17 16.39 -25.68 2.51
N PHE A 18 16.05 -25.39 3.77
CA PHE A 18 14.74 -24.81 4.10
C PHE A 18 14.57 -23.40 3.52
N GLY A 19 15.63 -22.60 3.45
CA GLY A 19 15.62 -21.28 2.79
C GLY A 19 15.32 -21.38 1.29
N PHE A 20 15.90 -22.36 0.60
CA PHE A 20 15.60 -22.66 -0.81
C PHE A 20 14.15 -23.13 -0.99
N TYR A 21 13.69 -24.11 -0.19
CA TYR A 21 12.30 -24.58 -0.26
C TYR A 21 11.28 -23.46 0.04
N TYR A 22 11.57 -22.57 0.99
CA TYR A 22 10.69 -21.44 1.30
C TYR A 22 10.73 -20.36 0.22
N ALA A 23 11.88 -20.12 -0.42
CA ALA A 23 11.98 -19.23 -1.57
C ALA A 23 11.17 -19.78 -2.77
N GLU A 24 11.28 -21.07 -3.07
CA GLU A 24 10.55 -21.74 -4.15
C GLU A 24 9.02 -21.72 -3.92
N ALA A 25 8.57 -21.89 -2.66
CA ALA A 25 7.17 -21.76 -2.28
C ALA A 25 6.63 -20.30 -2.32
N VAL A 26 7.49 -19.29 -2.13
CA VAL A 26 7.11 -17.87 -2.22
C VAL A 26 7.17 -17.34 -3.66
N LEU A 27 8.05 -17.90 -4.51
CA LEU A 27 8.18 -17.56 -5.93
C LEU A 27 7.11 -18.20 -6.83
N SER A 28 6.33 -19.15 -6.32
CA SER A 28 5.39 -19.97 -7.09
C SER A 28 3.90 -19.60 -6.93
N GLN A 29 3.58 -18.39 -6.45
CA GLN A 29 2.24 -17.85 -6.74
C GLN A 29 2.12 -17.64 -8.26
N PRO A 30 1.14 -18.26 -8.95
CA PRO A 30 0.96 -18.05 -10.38
C PRO A 30 0.64 -16.58 -10.61
N ASN A 31 1.43 -15.92 -11.46
CA ASN A 31 1.23 -14.50 -11.77
C ASN A 31 -0.16 -14.32 -12.38
N ILE A 32 -1.10 -13.81 -11.58
CA ILE A 32 -2.52 -13.69 -11.94
C ILE A 32 -2.69 -12.90 -13.24
N LEU A 33 -1.84 -11.91 -13.48
CA LEU A 33 -1.84 -11.13 -14.74
C LEU A 33 -1.51 -11.99 -15.97
N LYS A 34 -0.68 -13.04 -15.84
CA LYS A 34 -0.37 -13.99 -16.93
C LYS A 34 -1.53 -14.94 -17.21
N LEU A 35 -2.28 -15.35 -16.17
CA LEU A 35 -3.48 -16.16 -16.35
C LEU A 35 -4.60 -15.32 -17.01
N LEU A 36 -4.79 -14.07 -16.57
CA LEU A 36 -5.82 -13.16 -17.06
C LEU A 36 -5.48 -12.43 -18.37
N ALA A 37 -4.25 -12.51 -18.86
CA ALA A 37 -3.84 -11.91 -20.14
C ALA A 37 -4.83 -12.30 -21.27
N GLY A 38 -5.10 -11.38 -22.20
CA GLY A 38 -6.09 -11.55 -23.28
C GLY A 38 -7.56 -11.45 -22.84
N SER A 39 -7.92 -12.01 -21.68
CA SER A 39 -9.31 -12.11 -21.21
C SER A 39 -9.90 -10.79 -20.70
N TRP A 40 -11.23 -10.63 -20.84
CA TRP A 40 -11.95 -9.43 -20.40
C TRP A 40 -13.42 -9.71 -20.07
N ARG A 41 -14.05 -8.80 -19.30
CA ARG A 41 -15.50 -8.75 -19.01
C ARG A 41 -16.06 -7.36 -19.30
N ALA A 42 -17.23 -7.32 -19.94
CA ALA A 42 -17.99 -6.12 -20.26
C ALA A 42 -19.49 -6.33 -19.91
N THR A 43 -20.29 -5.26 -19.93
CA THR A 43 -21.76 -5.34 -19.80
C THR A 43 -22.45 -4.48 -20.87
N LYS A 44 -23.59 -4.93 -21.38
CA LYS A 44 -24.33 -4.29 -22.48
C LYS A 44 -25.84 -4.56 -22.37
N ALA A 45 -26.60 -3.58 -21.91
CA ALA A 45 -28.07 -3.64 -21.77
C ALA A 45 -28.59 -4.91 -21.04
N GLY A 46 -28.12 -5.14 -19.82
CA GLY A 46 -28.49 -6.30 -18.99
C GLY A 46 -27.63 -7.55 -19.22
N TRP A 47 -27.05 -7.71 -20.41
CA TRP A 47 -26.11 -8.79 -20.71
C TRP A 47 -24.73 -8.53 -20.10
N ILE A 48 -24.12 -9.59 -19.58
CA ILE A 48 -22.69 -9.68 -19.26
C ILE A 48 -22.00 -10.37 -20.44
N ILE A 49 -20.88 -9.84 -20.92
CA ILE A 49 -20.07 -10.43 -22.00
C ILE A 49 -18.69 -10.73 -21.45
N VAL A 50 -18.20 -11.96 -21.58
CA VAL A 50 -16.86 -12.37 -21.15
C VAL A 50 -16.11 -13.00 -22.30
N HIS A 51 -14.84 -12.61 -22.48
CA HIS A 51 -13.91 -13.27 -23.39
C HIS A 51 -12.89 -14.07 -22.59
N ILE A 52 -12.68 -15.33 -22.95
CA ILE A 52 -11.69 -16.24 -22.37
C ILE A 52 -10.90 -16.94 -23.46
N GLU A 53 -9.59 -17.09 -23.27
CA GLU A 53 -8.70 -17.67 -24.27
C GLU A 53 -7.55 -18.53 -23.72
N GLY A 54 -7.13 -19.51 -24.53
CA GLY A 54 -5.97 -20.37 -24.29
C GLY A 54 -6.31 -21.80 -23.87
N ASP A 55 -5.39 -22.40 -23.11
CA ASP A 55 -5.52 -23.77 -22.62
C ASP A 55 -6.71 -23.94 -21.65
N PRO A 56 -7.18 -25.18 -21.40
CA PRO A 56 -8.39 -25.42 -20.64
C PRO A 56 -8.34 -24.85 -19.22
N TYR A 57 -7.22 -24.99 -18.51
CA TYR A 57 -7.09 -24.48 -17.15
C TYR A 57 -7.07 -22.95 -17.14
N ARG A 58 -6.31 -22.32 -18.05
CA ARG A 58 -6.21 -20.85 -18.16
C ARG A 58 -7.57 -20.21 -18.49
N ARG A 59 -8.28 -20.70 -19.51
CA ARG A 59 -9.60 -20.13 -19.87
C ARG A 59 -10.65 -20.41 -18.80
N GLY A 60 -10.58 -21.57 -18.14
CA GLY A 60 -11.40 -21.86 -16.95
C GLY A 60 -11.13 -20.86 -15.82
N PHE A 61 -9.86 -20.58 -15.50
CA PHE A 61 -9.47 -19.61 -14.48
C PHE A 61 -9.97 -18.19 -14.80
N GLN A 62 -9.87 -17.77 -16.06
CA GLN A 62 -10.42 -16.49 -16.52
C GLN A 62 -11.94 -16.42 -16.32
N HIS A 63 -12.67 -17.47 -16.73
CA HIS A 63 -14.12 -17.57 -16.53
C HIS A 63 -14.48 -17.46 -15.04
N GLY A 64 -13.85 -18.29 -14.20
CA GLY A 64 -14.08 -18.29 -12.75
C GLY A 64 -13.74 -16.96 -12.07
N TYR A 65 -12.70 -16.27 -12.53
CA TYR A 65 -12.29 -14.97 -12.00
C TYR A 65 -13.26 -13.84 -12.40
N TRP A 66 -13.70 -13.82 -13.67
CA TRP A 66 -14.56 -12.76 -14.20
C TRP A 66 -16.02 -12.85 -13.75
N LEU A 67 -16.52 -14.05 -13.45
CA LEU A 67 -17.91 -14.31 -13.04
C LEU A 67 -18.03 -14.85 -11.61
N ALA A 68 -17.03 -14.61 -10.75
CA ALA A 68 -16.98 -15.21 -9.42
C ALA A 68 -18.21 -14.89 -8.55
N ASP A 69 -18.67 -13.64 -8.61
CA ASP A 69 -19.79 -13.14 -7.83
C ASP A 69 -21.10 -13.80 -8.33
N GLU A 70 -21.31 -13.84 -9.65
CA GLU A 70 -22.48 -14.47 -10.28
C GLU A 70 -22.50 -16.00 -10.15
N ILE A 71 -21.35 -16.68 -10.12
CA ILE A 71 -21.23 -18.13 -9.90
C ILE A 71 -21.72 -18.51 -8.49
N VAL A 72 -21.37 -17.71 -7.49
CA VAL A 72 -21.77 -17.95 -6.09
C VAL A 72 -23.27 -17.75 -5.90
N GLU A 73 -23.82 -16.68 -6.47
CA GLU A 73 -25.28 -16.45 -6.47
C GLU A 73 -26.04 -17.56 -7.21
N SER A 74 -25.60 -17.94 -8.42
CA SER A 74 -26.33 -18.85 -9.30
C SER A 74 -26.37 -20.28 -8.73
N ILE A 75 -25.27 -20.75 -8.11
CA ILE A 75 -25.24 -22.01 -7.35
C ILE A 75 -26.20 -21.94 -6.14
N GLY A 76 -26.35 -20.78 -5.51
CA GLY A 76 -27.35 -20.52 -4.48
C GLY A 76 -28.79 -20.74 -4.98
N ALA A 77 -29.10 -20.22 -6.16
CA ALA A 77 -30.41 -20.40 -6.81
C ALA A 77 -30.66 -21.86 -7.22
N LEU A 78 -29.67 -22.56 -7.79
CA LEU A 78 -29.79 -23.99 -8.13
C LEU A 78 -29.97 -24.87 -6.88
N LYS A 79 -29.27 -24.56 -5.78
CA LYS A 79 -29.47 -25.21 -4.48
C LYS A 79 -30.92 -25.04 -3.98
N LEU A 80 -31.50 -23.84 -4.11
CA LEU A 80 -32.89 -23.59 -3.73
C LEU A 80 -33.87 -24.37 -4.64
N TYR A 81 -33.62 -24.41 -5.95
CA TYR A 81 -34.42 -25.17 -6.91
C TYR A 81 -34.43 -26.68 -6.58
N LEU A 82 -33.26 -27.28 -6.37
CA LEU A 82 -33.14 -28.71 -6.02
C LEU A 82 -33.76 -29.03 -4.65
N GLN A 83 -33.67 -28.12 -3.70
CA GLN A 83 -34.34 -28.27 -2.40
C GLN A 83 -35.87 -28.19 -2.53
N HIS A 84 -36.41 -27.29 -3.35
CA HIS A 84 -37.85 -27.11 -3.50
C HIS A 84 -38.51 -28.20 -4.35
N TYR A 85 -38.04 -28.42 -5.59
CA TYR A 85 -38.67 -29.34 -6.54
C TYR A 85 -38.22 -30.80 -6.36
N HIS A 86 -36.97 -31.02 -5.96
CA HIS A 86 -36.42 -32.37 -5.79
C HIS A 86 -36.30 -32.83 -4.34
N GLY A 87 -36.40 -31.93 -3.34
CA GLY A 87 -36.31 -32.31 -1.93
C GLY A 87 -34.92 -32.80 -1.52
N ILE A 88 -33.87 -32.50 -2.30
CA ILE A 88 -32.49 -32.89 -2.00
C ILE A 88 -31.63 -31.68 -1.64
N SER A 89 -30.68 -31.89 -0.72
CA SER A 89 -29.67 -30.88 -0.40
C SER A 89 -28.59 -30.81 -1.48
N TRP A 90 -27.93 -29.65 -1.61
CA TRP A 90 -26.78 -29.48 -2.50
C TRP A 90 -25.67 -30.51 -2.25
N LYS A 91 -25.44 -30.92 -0.99
CA LYS A 91 -24.46 -31.97 -0.66
C LYS A 91 -24.85 -33.35 -1.23
N GLN A 92 -26.14 -33.67 -1.29
CA GLN A 92 -26.62 -34.89 -1.95
C GLN A 92 -26.49 -34.76 -3.48
N ALA A 93 -26.82 -33.59 -4.05
CA ALA A 93 -26.64 -33.30 -5.47
C ALA A 93 -25.16 -33.48 -5.90
N VAL A 94 -24.23 -32.90 -5.14
CA VAL A 94 -22.77 -33.00 -5.38
C VAL A 94 -22.26 -34.42 -5.25
N ASN A 95 -22.70 -35.18 -4.24
CA ASN A 95 -22.29 -36.58 -4.11
C ASN A 95 -22.81 -37.43 -5.28
N LEU A 96 -24.04 -37.18 -5.72
CA LEU A 96 -24.74 -37.94 -6.76
C LEU A 96 -24.22 -37.62 -8.17
N SER A 97 -24.00 -36.34 -8.49
CA SER A 97 -23.36 -35.93 -9.75
C SER A 97 -21.96 -36.53 -9.89
N VAL A 98 -21.14 -36.43 -8.84
CA VAL A 98 -19.74 -36.90 -8.87
C VAL A 98 -19.66 -38.42 -8.99
N SER A 99 -20.53 -39.17 -8.28
CA SER A 99 -20.54 -40.63 -8.38
C SER A 99 -21.04 -41.15 -9.74
N LEU A 100 -22.04 -40.48 -10.34
CA LEU A 100 -22.63 -40.91 -11.62
C LEU A 100 -21.85 -40.46 -12.85
N MET A 101 -21.28 -39.24 -12.84
CA MET A 101 -20.93 -38.53 -14.08
C MET A 101 -19.48 -38.06 -14.17
N TRP A 102 -18.75 -37.85 -13.06
CA TRP A 102 -17.40 -37.25 -13.11
C TRP A 102 -16.41 -38.09 -13.94
N SER A 103 -16.45 -39.42 -13.79
CA SER A 103 -15.61 -40.36 -14.55
C SER A 103 -15.84 -40.36 -16.07
N LYS A 104 -16.89 -39.68 -16.54
CA LYS A 104 -17.25 -39.54 -17.97
C LYS A 104 -16.87 -38.19 -18.56
N VAL A 105 -16.33 -37.26 -17.77
CA VAL A 105 -15.89 -35.94 -18.23
C VAL A 105 -14.48 -36.06 -18.82
N PRO A 106 -14.22 -35.65 -20.08
CA PRO A 106 -12.88 -35.63 -20.66
C PRO A 106 -11.90 -34.76 -19.85
N ALA A 107 -10.61 -35.13 -19.83
CA ALA A 107 -9.58 -34.42 -19.05
C ALA A 107 -9.46 -32.93 -19.42
N GLU A 108 -9.78 -32.55 -20.66
CA GLU A 108 -9.88 -31.14 -21.09
C GLU A 108 -10.91 -30.36 -20.25
N LEU A 109 -12.14 -30.89 -20.17
CA LEU A 109 -13.24 -30.26 -19.44
C LEU A 109 -13.09 -30.40 -17.92
N GLN A 110 -12.43 -31.44 -17.42
CA GLN A 110 -12.05 -31.50 -16.00
C GLN A 110 -11.07 -30.37 -15.64
N SER A 111 -10.08 -30.12 -16.50
CA SER A 111 -9.08 -29.05 -16.32
C SER A 111 -9.72 -27.65 -16.37
N GLU A 112 -10.68 -27.43 -17.27
CA GLU A 112 -11.46 -26.19 -17.35
C GLU A 112 -12.35 -25.98 -16.09
N ILE A 113 -12.97 -27.04 -15.55
CA ILE A 113 -13.68 -27.01 -14.25
C ILE A 113 -12.75 -26.66 -13.08
N PHE A 114 -11.54 -27.24 -13.03
CA PHE A 114 -10.55 -26.91 -12.00
C PHE A 114 -10.14 -25.43 -12.09
N GLY A 115 -9.89 -24.94 -13.30
CA GLY A 115 -9.61 -23.53 -13.57
C GLY A 115 -10.72 -22.63 -13.02
N ILE A 116 -11.99 -22.89 -13.36
CA ILE A 116 -13.14 -22.10 -12.89
C ILE A 116 -13.17 -22.06 -11.35
N ALA A 117 -13.02 -23.20 -10.68
CA ALA A 117 -13.06 -23.24 -9.21
C ALA A 117 -11.92 -22.45 -8.55
N ASP A 118 -10.73 -22.42 -9.15
CA ASP A 118 -9.57 -21.70 -8.62
C ASP A 118 -9.64 -20.19 -8.94
N GLY A 119 -10.23 -19.83 -10.09
CA GLY A 119 -10.56 -18.44 -10.45
C GLY A 119 -11.63 -17.82 -9.52
N VAL A 120 -12.61 -18.62 -9.08
CA VAL A 120 -13.57 -18.20 -8.06
C VAL A 120 -12.90 -18.10 -6.68
N ARG A 121 -12.01 -19.04 -6.32
CA ARG A 121 -11.36 -19.05 -5.00
C ARG A 121 -10.37 -17.91 -4.81
N ILE A 122 -9.63 -17.50 -5.86
CA ILE A 122 -8.72 -16.34 -5.77
C ILE A 122 -9.47 -15.00 -5.64
N ARG A 123 -10.77 -14.96 -5.97
CA ARG A 123 -11.68 -13.83 -5.68
C ARG A 123 -12.21 -13.83 -4.23
N GLY A 124 -11.88 -14.85 -3.42
CA GLY A 124 -12.18 -14.92 -1.99
C GLY A 124 -13.32 -15.85 -1.59
N TYR A 125 -13.91 -16.60 -2.53
CA TYR A 125 -15.07 -17.45 -2.29
C TYR A 125 -14.72 -18.92 -2.07
N ASP A 126 -15.37 -19.58 -1.10
CA ASP A 126 -15.21 -21.01 -0.84
C ASP A 126 -16.12 -21.84 -1.75
N ILE A 127 -15.70 -21.98 -3.02
CA ILE A 127 -16.34 -22.82 -4.03
C ILE A 127 -15.33 -23.89 -4.48
N THR A 128 -15.80 -25.14 -4.54
CA THR A 128 -14.97 -26.28 -4.99
C THR A 128 -15.27 -26.65 -6.44
N TRP A 129 -14.34 -27.35 -7.08
CA TRP A 129 -14.56 -27.91 -8.42
C TRP A 129 -15.77 -28.83 -8.50
N LYS A 130 -16.18 -29.46 -7.39
CA LYS A 130 -17.35 -30.32 -7.33
C LYS A 130 -18.65 -29.52 -7.41
N ASP A 131 -18.67 -28.31 -6.90
CA ASP A 131 -19.82 -27.40 -6.98
C ASP A 131 -19.97 -26.88 -8.42
N ILE A 132 -18.87 -26.40 -9.03
CA ILE A 132 -18.83 -26.01 -10.46
C ILE A 132 -19.30 -27.16 -11.36
N PHE A 133 -18.77 -28.36 -11.15
CA PHE A 133 -19.16 -29.55 -11.90
C PHE A 133 -20.65 -29.91 -11.71
N THR A 134 -21.16 -29.84 -10.47
CA THR A 134 -22.58 -30.14 -10.18
C THR A 134 -23.51 -29.10 -10.77
N SER A 135 -23.07 -27.85 -10.85
CA SER A 135 -23.74 -26.78 -11.60
C SER A 135 -23.83 -27.14 -13.09
N ASN A 136 -22.70 -27.50 -13.72
CA ASN A 136 -22.66 -27.91 -15.14
C ASN A 136 -23.54 -29.14 -15.42
N ALA A 137 -23.52 -30.14 -14.54
CA ALA A 137 -24.28 -31.38 -14.65
C ALA A 137 -25.75 -31.27 -14.19
N PHE A 138 -26.27 -30.05 -13.95
CA PHE A 138 -27.62 -29.83 -13.41
C PHE A 138 -28.73 -30.45 -14.27
N MET A 139 -28.68 -30.30 -15.60
CA MET A 139 -29.71 -30.86 -16.50
C MET A 139 -29.68 -32.40 -16.53
N ASP A 140 -28.49 -33.00 -16.45
CA ASP A 140 -28.33 -34.45 -16.31
C ASP A 140 -28.86 -34.97 -14.97
N LEU A 141 -28.60 -34.22 -13.88
CA LEU A 141 -29.08 -34.54 -12.54
C LEU A 141 -30.61 -34.41 -12.43
N GLU A 142 -31.20 -33.36 -12.99
CA GLU A 142 -32.66 -33.18 -13.08
C GLU A 142 -33.30 -34.33 -13.87
N SER A 143 -32.72 -34.70 -15.02
CA SER A 143 -33.16 -35.84 -15.84
C SER A 143 -33.13 -37.17 -15.06
N TYR A 144 -32.04 -37.44 -14.34
CA TYR A 144 -31.89 -38.63 -13.49
C TYR A 144 -32.94 -38.67 -12.36
N LEU A 145 -33.15 -37.55 -11.65
CA LEU A 145 -34.09 -37.48 -10.53
C LEU A 145 -35.55 -37.61 -11.01
N ASN A 146 -35.87 -37.11 -12.21
CA ASN A 146 -37.18 -37.23 -12.82
C ASN A 146 -37.47 -38.66 -13.31
N SER A 147 -36.50 -39.36 -13.92
CA SER A 147 -36.72 -40.74 -14.41
C SER A 147 -37.08 -41.71 -13.28
N ARG A 148 -36.57 -41.48 -12.06
CA ARG A 148 -36.92 -42.25 -10.85
C ARG A 148 -38.25 -41.83 -10.18
N ARG A 149 -39.04 -40.91 -10.77
CA ARG A 149 -40.31 -40.39 -10.22
C ARG A 149 -41.55 -40.55 -11.14
N LEU A 150 -41.41 -41.28 -12.24
CA LEU A 150 -42.40 -41.38 -13.33
C LEU A 150 -43.76 -42.07 -13.01
N SER A 151 -44.08 -42.30 -11.73
CA SER A 151 -45.24 -43.06 -11.26
C SER A 151 -46.48 -42.22 -10.88
N SER A 152 -46.45 -40.89 -11.01
CA SER A 152 -47.57 -40.02 -10.65
C SER A 152 -48.02 -39.07 -11.77
N THR A 153 -49.33 -39.03 -12.02
CA THR A 153 -49.96 -38.21 -13.08
C THR A 153 -49.76 -36.72 -12.86
N SER A 154 -49.66 -36.29 -11.59
CA SER A 154 -49.34 -34.91 -11.20
C SER A 154 -47.95 -34.46 -11.67
N HIS A 155 -46.96 -35.36 -11.69
CA HIS A 155 -45.60 -35.04 -12.17
C HIS A 155 -45.55 -34.84 -13.68
N TYR A 156 -46.39 -35.56 -14.44
CA TYR A 156 -46.55 -35.31 -15.89
C TYR A 156 -47.15 -33.93 -16.17
N LEU A 157 -48.23 -33.56 -15.47
CA LEU A 157 -48.85 -32.23 -15.62
C LEU A 157 -47.89 -31.10 -15.20
N PHE A 158 -47.05 -31.34 -14.18
CA PHE A 158 -45.97 -30.42 -13.82
C PHE A 158 -44.96 -30.25 -14.97
N LEU A 159 -44.47 -31.35 -15.58
CA LEU A 159 -43.53 -31.27 -16.70
C LEU A 159 -44.14 -30.57 -17.94
N GLU A 160 -45.42 -30.78 -18.23
CA GLU A 160 -46.12 -30.15 -19.36
C GLU A 160 -46.36 -28.64 -19.14
N LEU A 161 -46.60 -28.20 -17.90
CA LEU A 161 -46.76 -26.78 -17.55
C LEU A 161 -45.45 -25.98 -17.52
N HIS A 162 -44.30 -26.65 -17.33
CA HIS A 162 -42.99 -26.00 -17.17
C HIS A 162 -42.06 -26.19 -18.39
N SER A 163 -42.64 -26.50 -19.55
CA SER A 163 -41.94 -26.87 -20.79
C SER A 163 -41.10 -25.70 -21.36
N ARG A 164 -39.77 -25.91 -21.54
CA ARG A 164 -38.73 -24.97 -22.05
C ARG A 164 -38.34 -25.34 -23.49
N CYS A 165 -38.28 -24.57 -24.57
CA CYS A 165 -38.21 -23.13 -24.90
C CYS A 165 -39.01 -22.91 -26.22
N SER A 166 -38.89 -21.77 -26.92
CA SER A 166 -39.35 -21.63 -28.34
C SER A 166 -38.22 -21.20 -29.29
N GLY A 167 -38.32 -21.54 -30.57
CA GLY A 167 -37.38 -21.11 -31.60
C GLY A 167 -37.69 -21.57 -33.02
N PHE A 168 -36.82 -21.23 -33.98
CA PHE A 168 -36.92 -21.67 -35.37
C PHE A 168 -35.60 -21.42 -36.14
N ILE A 169 -35.50 -22.02 -37.33
CA ILE A 169 -34.45 -21.73 -38.31
C ILE A 169 -35.02 -21.81 -39.75
N ALA A 170 -34.52 -20.94 -40.64
CA ALA A 170 -34.99 -20.77 -42.02
C ALA A 170 -33.80 -20.57 -42.98
N THR A 171 -33.96 -20.95 -44.25
CA THR A 171 -32.94 -20.79 -45.30
C THR A 171 -33.54 -20.77 -46.72
N GLY A 172 -32.78 -20.30 -47.71
CA GLY A 172 -33.18 -20.35 -49.12
C GLY A 172 -34.44 -19.54 -49.40
N SER A 173 -35.39 -20.11 -50.15
CA SER A 173 -36.61 -19.41 -50.59
C SER A 173 -37.60 -19.06 -49.47
N ALA A 174 -37.35 -19.44 -48.21
CA ALA A 174 -38.11 -18.96 -47.05
C ALA A 174 -37.64 -17.58 -46.55
N THR A 175 -36.36 -17.25 -46.77
CA THR A 175 -35.68 -16.04 -46.29
C THR A 175 -35.50 -15.00 -47.38
N LYS A 176 -35.37 -13.73 -46.99
CA LYS A 176 -35.37 -12.55 -47.86
C LYS A 176 -34.16 -12.45 -48.80
N ASP A 177 -33.01 -13.00 -48.39
CA ASP A 177 -31.73 -12.97 -49.11
C ASP A 177 -31.20 -14.36 -49.49
N GLY A 178 -31.95 -15.42 -49.16
CA GLY A 178 -31.52 -16.82 -49.29
C GLY A 178 -30.58 -17.32 -48.21
N GLY A 179 -30.15 -16.46 -47.26
CA GLY A 179 -29.28 -16.82 -46.15
C GLY A 179 -30.00 -17.57 -45.03
N ILE A 180 -29.25 -18.00 -44.02
CA ILE A 180 -29.85 -18.62 -42.83
C ILE A 180 -30.35 -17.50 -41.91
N VAL A 181 -31.56 -17.65 -41.37
CA VAL A 181 -32.12 -16.82 -40.28
C VAL A 181 -32.59 -17.74 -39.16
N VAL A 182 -32.19 -17.44 -37.91
CA VAL A 182 -32.39 -18.32 -36.75
C VAL A 182 -32.80 -17.52 -35.51
N ALA A 183 -33.64 -18.11 -34.65
CA ALA A 183 -34.12 -17.50 -33.42
C ALA A 183 -34.34 -18.50 -32.27
N HIS A 184 -34.24 -18.02 -31.03
CA HIS A 184 -34.54 -18.76 -29.80
C HIS A 184 -34.99 -17.81 -28.67
N ASN A 185 -35.92 -18.23 -27.80
CA ASN A 185 -36.17 -17.58 -26.50
C ASN A 185 -36.09 -18.58 -25.35
N THR A 186 -35.29 -18.27 -24.32
CA THR A 186 -35.03 -19.21 -23.21
C THR A 186 -36.10 -19.10 -22.13
N TRP A 187 -36.66 -20.25 -21.72
CA TRP A 187 -37.73 -20.35 -20.74
C TRP A 187 -37.28 -21.10 -19.48
N PHE A 188 -37.37 -20.47 -18.30
CA PHE A 188 -37.07 -21.13 -17.01
C PHE A 188 -37.76 -20.41 -15.83
N ALA A 189 -37.70 -20.96 -14.62
CA ALA A 189 -38.11 -20.30 -13.37
C ALA A 189 -37.35 -18.99 -13.17
N TYR A 190 -38.03 -17.85 -13.04
CA TYR A 190 -37.42 -16.52 -13.09
C TYR A 190 -36.24 -16.31 -12.13
N PHE A 191 -36.31 -16.86 -10.90
CA PHE A 191 -35.25 -16.77 -9.90
C PHE A 191 -33.93 -17.50 -10.24
N VAL A 192 -33.96 -18.46 -11.17
CA VAL A 192 -32.76 -19.11 -11.76
C VAL A 192 -32.50 -18.55 -13.16
N ALA A 193 -33.55 -18.35 -13.94
CA ALA A 193 -33.52 -17.87 -15.32
C ALA A 193 -32.72 -16.57 -15.47
N ARG A 194 -32.81 -15.68 -14.46
CA ARG A 194 -32.09 -14.40 -14.39
C ARG A 194 -30.57 -14.48 -14.56
N TYR A 195 -29.96 -15.66 -14.35
CA TYR A 195 -28.51 -15.85 -14.47
C TYR A 195 -28.08 -16.28 -15.88
N PHE A 196 -28.99 -16.56 -16.82
CA PHE A 196 -28.63 -16.78 -18.23
C PHE A 196 -28.28 -15.49 -18.99
N ASN A 197 -28.09 -14.35 -18.30
CA ASN A 197 -27.70 -13.07 -18.91
C ASN A 197 -26.21 -13.01 -19.33
N VAL A 198 -25.51 -14.14 -19.38
CA VAL A 198 -24.08 -14.21 -19.73
C VAL A 198 -23.93 -14.64 -21.18
N PHE A 199 -23.10 -13.93 -21.94
CA PHE A 199 -22.49 -14.40 -23.18
C PHE A 199 -20.99 -14.61 -22.99
N ILE A 200 -20.49 -15.75 -23.48
CA ILE A 200 -19.08 -16.11 -23.39
C ILE A 200 -18.52 -16.29 -24.80
N HIS A 201 -17.47 -15.53 -25.12
CA HIS A 201 -16.59 -15.80 -26.25
C HIS A 201 -15.42 -16.66 -25.77
N ILE A 202 -15.37 -17.91 -26.23
CA ILE A 202 -14.32 -18.87 -25.93
C ILE A 202 -13.42 -18.99 -27.17
N LYS A 203 -12.14 -18.67 -27.00
CA LYS A 203 -11.09 -18.84 -28.00
C LYS A 203 -10.10 -19.91 -27.50
N PRO A 204 -10.40 -21.20 -27.70
CA PRO A 204 -9.62 -22.29 -27.12
C PRO A 204 -8.25 -22.44 -27.80
N ASP A 205 -7.34 -23.16 -27.16
CA ASP A 205 -6.08 -23.61 -27.78
C ASP A 205 -6.31 -24.63 -28.91
N LYS A 206 -7.46 -25.32 -28.91
CA LYS A 206 -7.83 -26.39 -29.84
C LYS A 206 -9.32 -26.38 -30.15
N GLY A 207 -9.66 -26.61 -31.42
CA GLY A 207 -11.02 -26.53 -31.93
C GLY A 207 -11.37 -25.14 -32.44
N TYR A 208 -12.66 -24.87 -32.59
CA TYR A 208 -13.22 -23.62 -33.08
C TYR A 208 -13.50 -22.63 -31.96
N GLU A 209 -13.53 -21.35 -32.28
CA GLU A 209 -14.03 -20.33 -31.35
C GLU A 209 -15.55 -20.46 -31.21
N ILE A 210 -16.05 -20.19 -30.01
CA ILE A 210 -17.48 -20.27 -29.67
C ILE A 210 -17.90 -18.91 -29.13
N PHE A 211 -18.97 -18.32 -29.66
CA PHE A 211 -19.74 -17.27 -28.98
C PHE A 211 -21.09 -17.86 -28.60
N MET A 212 -21.29 -18.09 -27.31
CA MET A 212 -22.49 -18.73 -26.77
C MET A 212 -23.11 -17.90 -25.66
N GLN A 213 -24.44 -17.99 -25.52
CA GLN A 213 -25.05 -17.68 -24.23
C GLN A 213 -24.67 -18.75 -23.22
N SER A 214 -24.57 -18.43 -21.93
CA SER A 214 -24.25 -19.38 -20.88
C SER A 214 -24.87 -18.98 -19.53
N PHE A 215 -24.67 -19.83 -18.54
CA PHE A 215 -24.93 -19.60 -17.13
C PHE A 215 -23.57 -19.43 -16.40
N PRO A 216 -23.46 -18.60 -15.34
CA PRO A 216 -22.23 -18.43 -14.58
C PRO A 216 -21.61 -19.77 -14.17
N GLY A 217 -20.39 -20.03 -14.64
CA GLY A 217 -19.63 -21.26 -14.35
C GLY A 217 -19.94 -22.44 -15.27
N TYR A 218 -20.87 -22.33 -16.23
CA TYR A 218 -21.13 -23.39 -17.21
C TYR A 218 -20.14 -23.32 -18.38
N MET A 219 -19.46 -24.43 -18.66
CA MET A 219 -18.64 -24.63 -19.86
C MET A 219 -19.47 -24.82 -21.15
N TRP A 220 -20.80 -24.73 -21.06
CA TRP A 220 -21.74 -24.96 -22.14
C TRP A 220 -22.90 -23.98 -21.98
N SER A 221 -23.86 -23.97 -22.92
CA SER A 221 -24.93 -22.97 -22.87
C SER A 221 -26.02 -23.32 -21.86
N GLY A 222 -26.41 -24.59 -21.76
CA GLY A 222 -27.38 -25.08 -20.76
C GLY A 222 -28.84 -24.76 -21.07
N THR A 223 -29.11 -23.67 -21.79
CA THR A 223 -30.37 -23.35 -22.49
C THR A 223 -30.16 -23.04 -23.97
N ASP A 224 -28.93 -23.29 -24.44
CA ASP A 224 -28.55 -23.60 -25.81
C ASP A 224 -28.78 -22.51 -26.87
N TRP A 225 -27.82 -21.59 -26.93
CA TRP A 225 -27.50 -20.77 -28.09
C TRP A 225 -25.98 -20.69 -28.30
N TYR A 226 -25.48 -21.25 -29.40
CA TYR A 226 -24.06 -21.21 -29.79
C TYR A 226 -23.88 -20.74 -31.23
N ILE A 227 -22.84 -19.95 -31.47
CA ILE A 227 -22.34 -19.56 -32.80
C ILE A 227 -20.85 -19.90 -32.83
N THR A 228 -20.37 -20.63 -33.84
CA THR A 228 -18.99 -21.15 -33.89
C THR A 228 -18.19 -20.62 -35.09
N SER A 229 -16.86 -20.51 -34.97
CA SER A 229 -16.03 -20.04 -36.09
C SER A 229 -15.91 -21.06 -37.24
N ALA A 230 -16.42 -22.28 -37.05
CA ALA A 230 -16.69 -23.21 -38.15
C ALA A 230 -17.85 -22.77 -39.06
N GLY A 231 -18.63 -21.75 -38.68
CA GLY A 231 -19.83 -21.31 -39.40
C GLY A 231 -21.11 -22.05 -39.00
N LEU A 232 -21.10 -22.75 -37.86
CA LEU A 232 -22.30 -23.40 -37.31
C LEU A 232 -23.04 -22.46 -36.36
N VAL A 233 -24.37 -22.47 -36.44
CA VAL A 233 -25.27 -21.98 -35.39
C VAL A 233 -26.07 -23.14 -34.82
N ILE A 234 -26.17 -23.22 -33.49
CA ILE A 234 -26.69 -24.37 -32.74
C ILE A 234 -27.64 -23.85 -31.66
N SER A 235 -28.84 -24.43 -31.59
CA SER A 235 -29.82 -24.16 -30.51
C SER A 235 -30.80 -25.33 -30.38
N GLU A 236 -31.68 -25.34 -29.38
CA GLU A 236 -32.69 -26.39 -29.19
C GLU A 236 -33.99 -25.89 -28.56
N THR A 237 -34.97 -26.80 -28.41
CA THR A 237 -36.04 -26.67 -27.41
C THR A 237 -36.33 -28.04 -26.78
N THR A 238 -36.46 -28.08 -25.46
CA THR A 238 -36.44 -29.32 -24.67
C THR A 238 -37.71 -30.16 -24.89
N ILE A 239 -37.55 -31.47 -25.07
CA ILE A 239 -38.65 -32.42 -25.20
C ILE A 239 -38.93 -33.04 -23.81
N SER A 240 -40.14 -33.54 -23.60
CA SER A 240 -40.50 -34.28 -22.37
C SER A 240 -39.51 -35.42 -22.05
N MET A 241 -39.24 -35.63 -20.76
CA MET A 241 -38.21 -36.57 -20.29
C MET A 241 -38.82 -37.84 -19.71
N SER A 242 -38.28 -39.01 -20.08
CA SER A 242 -38.87 -40.31 -19.74
C SER A 242 -37.89 -41.43 -19.41
N LEU A 243 -36.62 -41.35 -19.85
CA LEU A 243 -35.62 -42.42 -19.69
C LEU A 243 -34.24 -41.82 -19.45
N PHE A 244 -33.35 -42.56 -18.77
CA PHE A 244 -32.00 -42.14 -18.45
C PHE A 244 -31.07 -43.35 -18.40
N ASN A 245 -29.85 -43.22 -18.92
CA ASN A 245 -28.81 -44.27 -18.89
C ASN A 245 -27.62 -43.81 -18.03
N GLU A 246 -27.46 -44.42 -16.85
CA GLU A 246 -26.39 -44.10 -15.89
C GLU A 246 -24.96 -44.36 -16.42
N SER A 247 -24.82 -45.16 -17.49
CA SER A 247 -23.56 -45.43 -18.17
C SER A 247 -23.25 -44.47 -19.32
N GLY A 248 -24.21 -43.63 -19.76
CA GLY A 248 -24.03 -42.69 -20.87
C GLY A 248 -23.30 -41.40 -20.49
N ILE A 249 -22.74 -40.73 -21.50
CA ILE A 249 -22.00 -39.45 -21.40
C ILE A 249 -22.99 -38.29 -21.16
N PRO A 250 -22.73 -37.41 -20.17
CA PRO A 250 -23.56 -36.24 -19.87
C PRO A 250 -23.83 -35.35 -21.08
N VAL A 251 -25.02 -34.74 -21.15
CA VAL A 251 -25.39 -33.86 -22.27
C VAL A 251 -24.48 -32.64 -22.35
N PHE A 252 -24.05 -32.07 -21.22
CA PHE A 252 -23.18 -30.90 -21.22
C PHE A 252 -21.81 -31.18 -21.86
N VAL A 253 -21.29 -32.40 -21.67
CA VAL A 253 -20.05 -32.87 -22.31
C VAL A 253 -20.27 -32.99 -23.81
N ARG A 254 -21.34 -33.68 -24.23
CA ARG A 254 -21.65 -33.88 -25.65
C ARG A 254 -21.86 -32.54 -26.37
N ALA A 255 -22.64 -31.64 -25.79
CA ALA A 255 -22.95 -30.32 -26.35
C ALA A 255 -21.71 -29.41 -26.49
N ARG A 256 -20.87 -29.30 -25.44
CA ARG A 256 -19.64 -28.50 -25.52
C ARG A 256 -18.62 -29.11 -26.49
N MET A 257 -18.43 -30.44 -26.49
CA MET A 257 -17.55 -31.09 -27.45
C MET A 257 -18.03 -30.89 -28.90
N ALA A 258 -19.34 -30.99 -29.15
CA ALA A 258 -19.92 -30.76 -30.46
C ALA A 258 -19.80 -29.28 -30.90
N ALA A 259 -20.03 -28.32 -30.00
CA ALA A 259 -19.86 -26.89 -30.30
C ALA A 259 -18.39 -26.47 -30.52
N GLN A 260 -17.43 -27.09 -29.81
CA GLN A 260 -16.00 -26.75 -29.94
C GLN A 260 -15.32 -27.45 -31.12
N TYR A 261 -15.73 -28.67 -31.49
CA TYR A 261 -14.96 -29.50 -32.43
C TYR A 261 -15.69 -29.88 -33.73
N ALA A 262 -17.01 -29.73 -33.85
CA ALA A 262 -17.69 -30.04 -35.10
C ALA A 262 -17.44 -28.96 -36.16
N SER A 263 -16.96 -29.36 -37.33
CA SER A 263 -16.86 -28.50 -38.52
C SER A 263 -18.14 -28.53 -39.36
N SER A 264 -19.02 -29.51 -39.15
CA SER A 264 -20.22 -29.76 -39.96
C SER A 264 -21.41 -30.26 -39.12
N ILE A 265 -22.61 -30.22 -39.70
CA ILE A 265 -23.83 -30.77 -39.10
C ILE A 265 -23.68 -32.28 -38.81
N ASP A 266 -23.03 -33.03 -39.70
CA ASP A 266 -22.81 -34.48 -39.55
C ASP A 266 -21.86 -34.83 -38.40
N GLU A 267 -20.76 -34.10 -38.25
CA GLU A 267 -19.86 -34.27 -37.10
C GLU A 267 -20.53 -33.89 -35.79
N TRP A 268 -21.33 -32.82 -35.78
CA TRP A 268 -22.10 -32.39 -34.61
C TRP A 268 -23.09 -33.48 -34.18
N VAL A 269 -23.84 -34.06 -35.14
CA VAL A 269 -24.76 -35.17 -34.92
C VAL A 269 -24.02 -36.40 -34.35
N ASN A 270 -22.88 -36.76 -34.94
CA ASN A 270 -22.10 -37.91 -34.51
C ASN A 270 -21.62 -37.77 -33.06
N ILE A 271 -21.09 -36.59 -32.68
CA ILE A 271 -20.66 -36.31 -31.31
C ILE A 271 -21.85 -36.36 -30.33
N MET A 272 -23.01 -35.81 -30.73
CA MET A 272 -24.20 -35.74 -29.87
C MET A 272 -24.92 -37.07 -29.66
N LEU A 273 -24.89 -37.97 -30.65
CA LEU A 273 -25.41 -39.34 -30.50
C LEU A 273 -24.42 -40.29 -29.79
N THR A 274 -23.12 -40.01 -29.85
CA THR A 274 -22.08 -40.84 -29.24
C THR A 274 -22.27 -40.96 -27.73
N GLY A 275 -22.52 -42.18 -27.25
CA GLY A 275 -22.63 -42.49 -25.83
C GLY A 275 -23.82 -41.82 -25.11
N ASN A 276 -24.88 -41.45 -25.84
CA ASN A 276 -26.04 -40.73 -25.29
C ASN A 276 -26.59 -41.31 -23.96
N ASN A 277 -26.86 -40.44 -22.98
CA ASN A 277 -27.47 -40.80 -21.70
C ASN A 277 -28.98 -40.54 -21.61
N GLY A 278 -29.60 -39.94 -22.64
CA GLY A 278 -31.04 -39.60 -22.67
C GLY A 278 -31.42 -38.38 -21.83
N ALA A 279 -30.48 -37.82 -21.06
CA ALA A 279 -30.66 -36.58 -20.35
C ALA A 279 -30.85 -35.41 -21.31
N TYR A 280 -31.71 -34.45 -20.92
CA TYR A 280 -32.02 -33.27 -21.72
C TYR A 280 -32.32 -33.67 -23.18
N SER A 281 -33.33 -34.56 -23.31
CA SER A 281 -33.86 -35.01 -24.60
C SER A 281 -34.47 -33.81 -25.32
N ASN A 282 -33.90 -33.41 -26.45
CA ASN A 282 -34.09 -32.06 -27.02
C ASN A 282 -34.37 -32.09 -28.52
N ARG A 283 -35.07 -31.07 -29.02
CA ARG A 283 -35.27 -30.77 -30.45
C ARG A 283 -34.20 -29.76 -30.88
N TRP A 284 -33.00 -30.26 -31.17
CA TRP A 284 -31.89 -29.44 -31.64
C TRP A 284 -32.15 -28.95 -33.06
N TYR A 285 -31.73 -27.72 -33.36
CA TYR A 285 -31.74 -27.14 -34.69
C TYR A 285 -30.43 -26.44 -34.99
N LEU A 286 -29.98 -26.62 -36.23
CA LEU A 286 -28.60 -26.42 -36.66
C LEU A 286 -28.60 -25.70 -38.00
N GLY A 287 -27.70 -24.75 -38.20
CA GLY A 287 -27.46 -24.11 -39.49
C GLY A 287 -25.98 -24.05 -39.83
N ASP A 288 -25.62 -24.40 -41.06
CA ASP A 288 -24.27 -24.22 -41.61
C ASP A 288 -24.29 -23.15 -42.72
N ILE A 289 -23.73 -21.98 -42.40
CA ILE A 289 -23.73 -20.83 -43.31
C ILE A 289 -22.80 -21.01 -44.52
N LYS A 290 -21.91 -22.02 -44.51
CA LYS A 290 -21.03 -22.34 -45.64
C LYS A 290 -21.77 -23.09 -46.74
N THR A 291 -22.76 -23.90 -46.37
CA THR A 291 -23.47 -24.80 -47.27
C THR A 291 -24.93 -24.40 -47.51
N GLY A 292 -25.45 -23.45 -46.72
CA GLY A 292 -26.85 -23.01 -46.71
C GLY A 292 -27.80 -24.03 -46.07
N GLU A 293 -27.26 -25.09 -45.47
CA GLU A 293 -28.05 -26.18 -44.91
C GLU A 293 -28.56 -25.86 -43.51
N ILE A 294 -29.81 -26.21 -43.27
CA ILE A 294 -30.43 -26.24 -41.95
C ILE A 294 -30.89 -27.65 -41.62
N ALA A 295 -30.82 -28.03 -40.35
CA ALA A 295 -31.23 -29.33 -39.85
C ALA A 295 -32.00 -29.23 -38.54
N VAL A 296 -32.85 -30.22 -38.27
CA VAL A 296 -33.41 -30.53 -36.96
C VAL A 296 -33.02 -31.95 -36.58
N VAL A 297 -32.60 -32.11 -35.32
CA VAL A 297 -32.20 -33.38 -34.72
C VAL A 297 -32.99 -33.56 -33.43
N GLU A 298 -34.00 -34.43 -33.46
CA GLU A 298 -34.76 -34.85 -32.28
C GLU A 298 -34.01 -36.00 -31.61
N ILE A 299 -33.59 -35.84 -30.35
CA ILE A 299 -32.81 -36.85 -29.60
C ILE A 299 -33.57 -37.28 -28.35
N GLY A 300 -33.94 -38.57 -28.29
CA GLY A 300 -34.42 -39.24 -27.07
C GLY A 300 -33.28 -39.97 -26.34
N LEU A 301 -33.54 -41.17 -25.82
CA LEU A 301 -32.47 -42.05 -25.27
C LEU A 301 -31.98 -43.03 -26.34
N SER A 302 -32.89 -43.87 -26.84
CA SER A 302 -32.63 -44.92 -27.82
C SER A 302 -33.12 -44.56 -29.22
N THR A 303 -34.02 -43.57 -29.33
CA THR A 303 -34.53 -43.08 -30.61
C THR A 303 -33.98 -41.69 -30.93
N TYR A 304 -33.76 -41.43 -32.22
CA TYR A 304 -33.49 -40.11 -32.75
C TYR A 304 -34.12 -39.95 -34.13
N ALA A 305 -34.27 -38.70 -34.58
CA ALA A 305 -34.73 -38.38 -35.93
C ALA A 305 -34.02 -37.14 -36.48
N ILE A 306 -33.69 -37.15 -37.78
CA ILE A 306 -32.97 -36.07 -38.45
C ILE A 306 -33.77 -35.63 -39.68
N ASN A 307 -34.09 -34.34 -39.77
CA ASN A 307 -34.63 -33.69 -40.96
C ASN A 307 -33.65 -32.60 -41.42
N ARG A 308 -33.40 -32.46 -42.73
CA ARG A 308 -32.42 -31.51 -43.30
C ARG A 308 -32.98 -30.86 -44.55
N THR A 309 -32.61 -29.61 -44.83
CA THR A 309 -32.91 -28.94 -46.11
C THR A 309 -31.94 -27.79 -46.39
N LYS A 310 -31.82 -27.41 -47.66
CA LYS A 310 -31.20 -26.15 -48.13
C LYS A 310 -32.22 -25.12 -48.63
N ASN A 311 -33.51 -25.41 -48.47
CA ASN A 311 -34.60 -24.51 -48.83
C ASN A 311 -35.82 -24.78 -47.93
N GLY A 312 -36.35 -23.74 -47.29
CA GLY A 312 -37.49 -23.84 -46.37
C GLY A 312 -37.12 -23.49 -44.94
N TYR A 313 -37.83 -24.08 -43.99
CA TYR A 313 -37.69 -23.74 -42.57
C TYR A 313 -38.03 -24.92 -41.66
N PHE A 314 -37.63 -24.80 -40.39
CA PHE A 314 -38.09 -25.65 -39.30
C PHE A 314 -38.43 -24.81 -38.08
N VAL A 315 -39.59 -25.07 -37.48
CA VAL A 315 -39.97 -24.51 -36.17
C VAL A 315 -39.58 -25.47 -35.05
N SER A 316 -39.23 -24.90 -33.89
CA SER A 316 -38.80 -25.63 -32.69
C SER A 316 -39.58 -25.17 -31.47
N THR A 317 -40.17 -26.14 -30.77
CA THR A 317 -40.95 -25.97 -29.54
C THR A 317 -40.88 -27.28 -28.75
N ASN A 318 -41.46 -27.29 -27.56
CA ASN A 318 -41.48 -28.40 -26.58
C ASN A 318 -42.03 -29.77 -27.00
N MET A 319 -42.15 -30.05 -28.29
CA MET A 319 -42.61 -31.32 -28.82
C MET A 319 -41.64 -31.94 -29.82
N ALA A 320 -41.36 -33.23 -29.61
CA ALA A 320 -40.96 -34.10 -30.70
C ALA A 320 -42.03 -34.07 -31.81
N VAL A 321 -41.62 -33.91 -33.06
CA VAL A 321 -42.52 -34.02 -34.23
C VAL A 321 -42.49 -35.45 -34.77
N ASN A 322 -41.33 -36.12 -34.73
CA ASN A 322 -41.19 -37.49 -35.15
C ASN A 322 -41.99 -38.44 -34.22
N PRO A 323 -42.89 -39.29 -34.75
CA PRO A 323 -43.70 -40.18 -33.91
C PRO A 323 -42.92 -41.12 -33.00
N LYS A 324 -41.74 -41.61 -33.42
CA LYS A 324 -40.92 -42.54 -32.60
C LYS A 324 -40.30 -41.82 -31.41
N VAL A 325 -39.70 -40.65 -31.64
CA VAL A 325 -39.12 -39.84 -30.55
C VAL A 325 -40.24 -39.33 -29.64
N ALA A 326 -41.39 -38.93 -30.19
CA ALA A 326 -42.56 -38.52 -29.41
C ALA A 326 -43.12 -39.65 -28.52
N GLN A 327 -43.07 -40.91 -28.99
CA GLN A 327 -43.46 -42.07 -28.21
C GLN A 327 -42.46 -42.37 -27.08
N GLU A 328 -41.15 -42.36 -27.35
CA GLU A 328 -40.12 -42.57 -26.31
C GLU A 328 -40.19 -41.49 -25.23
N THR A 329 -40.18 -40.22 -25.63
CA THR A 329 -40.19 -39.03 -24.75
C THR A 329 -41.52 -38.78 -24.05
N ARG A 330 -42.60 -39.50 -24.40
CA ARG A 330 -43.99 -39.22 -23.99
C ARG A 330 -44.52 -37.85 -24.44
N SER A 331 -43.88 -37.23 -25.44
CA SER A 331 -44.24 -35.93 -26.03
C SER A 331 -45.47 -36.00 -26.96
N LEU A 332 -46.57 -36.55 -26.46
CA LEU A 332 -47.70 -37.04 -27.28
C LEU A 332 -48.83 -36.03 -27.51
N CYS A 333 -48.95 -34.93 -26.74
CA CYS A 333 -50.08 -34.01 -26.94
C CYS A 333 -50.03 -33.32 -28.33
N ARG A 334 -51.19 -33.28 -29.01
CA ARG A 334 -51.43 -32.61 -30.30
C ARG A 334 -52.72 -31.78 -30.29
N SER A 335 -53.05 -31.20 -29.14
CA SER A 335 -54.20 -30.31 -28.94
C SER A 335 -53.73 -28.88 -28.73
N LEU A 336 -54.51 -27.90 -29.20
CA LEU A 336 -54.25 -26.47 -28.97
C LEU A 336 -54.31 -26.06 -27.49
N VAL A 337 -54.78 -26.95 -26.60
CA VAL A 337 -54.69 -26.76 -25.14
C VAL A 337 -53.22 -26.82 -24.66
N CYS A 338 -52.37 -27.60 -25.31
CA CYS A 338 -51.00 -27.90 -24.87
C CYS A 338 -49.97 -26.89 -25.41
N SER A 339 -49.10 -26.37 -24.53
CA SER A 339 -48.15 -25.29 -24.81
C SER A 339 -47.35 -25.47 -26.10
N GLY A 340 -46.60 -26.57 -26.22
CA GLY A 340 -45.72 -26.83 -27.36
C GLY A 340 -46.48 -26.86 -28.69
N TYR A 341 -47.63 -27.56 -28.74
CA TYR A 341 -48.42 -27.70 -29.97
C TYR A 341 -49.11 -26.38 -30.38
N ALA A 342 -49.62 -25.61 -29.42
CA ALA A 342 -50.19 -24.28 -29.71
C ALA A 342 -49.13 -23.33 -30.31
N ARG A 343 -47.92 -23.30 -29.74
CA ARG A 343 -46.78 -22.52 -30.26
C ARG A 343 -46.29 -23.04 -31.60
N TYR A 344 -46.26 -24.36 -31.80
CA TYR A 344 -45.91 -25.00 -33.07
C TYR A 344 -46.87 -24.55 -34.19
N VAL A 345 -48.19 -24.62 -33.96
CA VAL A 345 -49.20 -24.12 -34.91
C VAL A 345 -49.02 -22.63 -35.16
N ARG A 346 -48.83 -21.81 -34.12
CA ARG A 346 -48.65 -20.35 -34.26
C ARG A 346 -47.44 -19.98 -35.10
N LEU A 347 -46.30 -20.65 -34.89
CA LEU A 347 -45.10 -20.40 -35.67
C LEU A 347 -45.28 -20.80 -37.14
N ASN A 348 -45.90 -21.94 -37.44
CA ASN A 348 -46.15 -22.32 -38.84
C ASN A 348 -47.06 -21.31 -39.56
N GLN A 349 -48.12 -20.80 -38.91
CA GLN A 349 -48.97 -19.74 -39.47
C GLN A 349 -48.17 -18.47 -39.84
N LEU A 350 -47.25 -18.06 -38.97
CA LEU A 350 -46.36 -16.91 -39.24
C LEU A 350 -45.39 -17.19 -40.40
N PHE A 351 -44.88 -18.42 -40.51
CA PHE A 351 -44.03 -18.83 -41.62
C PHE A 351 -44.78 -18.93 -42.96
N GLU A 352 -46.06 -19.29 -42.95
CA GLU A 352 -46.95 -19.27 -44.13
C GLU A 352 -47.26 -17.83 -44.57
N GLU A 353 -47.59 -16.93 -43.64
CA GLU A 353 -47.94 -15.51 -43.92
C GLU A 353 -46.77 -14.71 -44.54
N TYR A 354 -45.52 -14.99 -44.13
CA TYR A 354 -44.33 -14.24 -44.55
C TYR A 354 -43.30 -15.07 -45.34
N TYR A 355 -43.69 -16.20 -45.94
CA TYR A 355 -42.76 -17.03 -46.71
C TYR A 355 -42.02 -16.23 -47.80
N GLY A 356 -40.70 -16.39 -47.89
CA GLY A 356 -39.83 -15.66 -48.82
C GLY A 356 -39.51 -14.22 -48.43
N LYS A 357 -39.93 -13.76 -47.24
CA LYS A 357 -39.69 -12.39 -46.75
C LYS A 357 -38.89 -12.34 -45.45
N ILE A 358 -38.59 -13.49 -44.85
CA ILE A 358 -38.06 -13.59 -43.47
C ILE A 358 -36.66 -12.97 -43.39
N ASP A 359 -36.52 -12.02 -42.47
CA ASP A 359 -35.29 -11.33 -42.11
C ASP A 359 -35.19 -11.13 -40.58
N LEU A 360 -34.17 -10.44 -40.10
CA LEU A 360 -33.93 -10.20 -38.68
C LEU A 360 -35.10 -9.50 -37.96
N GLU A 361 -35.84 -8.58 -38.60
CA GLU A 361 -36.92 -7.85 -37.94
C GLU A 361 -38.20 -8.69 -37.85
N LEU A 362 -38.51 -9.48 -38.89
CA LEU A 362 -39.54 -10.52 -38.78
C LEU A 362 -39.14 -11.59 -37.77
N ALA A 363 -37.86 -11.95 -37.67
CA ALA A 363 -37.40 -12.93 -36.69
C ALA A 363 -37.63 -12.48 -35.25
N LYS A 364 -37.29 -11.21 -34.92
CA LYS A 364 -37.64 -10.59 -33.63
C LYS A 364 -39.15 -10.61 -33.39
N LYS A 365 -39.96 -10.23 -34.38
CA LYS A 365 -41.43 -10.22 -34.27
C LYS A 365 -41.99 -11.61 -33.96
N PHE A 366 -41.47 -12.65 -34.61
CA PHE A 366 -41.95 -14.03 -34.45
C PHE A 366 -41.57 -14.61 -33.08
N ILE A 367 -40.32 -14.44 -32.65
CA ILE A 367 -39.84 -14.96 -31.36
C ILE A 367 -40.41 -14.18 -30.15
N SER A 368 -41.01 -13.01 -30.41
CA SER A 368 -41.73 -12.18 -29.43
C SER A 368 -43.27 -12.33 -29.50
N ASP A 369 -43.82 -13.25 -30.30
CA ASP A 369 -45.27 -13.30 -30.53
C ASP A 369 -46.09 -13.71 -29.29
N ASP A 370 -47.15 -12.93 -29.04
CA ASP A 370 -48.02 -12.94 -27.86
C ASP A 370 -49.47 -13.40 -28.16
N TYR A 371 -49.69 -14.05 -29.31
CA TYR A 371 -51.03 -14.46 -29.76
C TYR A 371 -51.35 -15.90 -29.37
N ASP A 372 -52.31 -16.08 -28.46
CA ASP A 372 -52.78 -17.39 -28.00
C ASP A 372 -53.79 -17.94 -29.03
N VAL A 373 -53.36 -18.90 -29.85
CA VAL A 373 -54.16 -19.51 -30.92
C VAL A 373 -55.39 -20.30 -30.42
N TYR A 374 -55.42 -20.69 -29.14
CA TYR A 374 -56.58 -21.33 -28.53
C TYR A 374 -57.62 -20.31 -28.06
N LEU A 375 -57.17 -19.16 -27.52
CA LEU A 375 -58.06 -18.07 -27.09
C LEU A 375 -58.37 -17.04 -28.20
N GLN A 376 -57.72 -17.16 -29.36
CA GLN A 376 -57.81 -16.27 -30.53
C GLN A 376 -57.61 -14.78 -30.17
N LYS A 377 -56.65 -14.50 -29.27
CA LYS A 377 -56.34 -13.14 -28.81
C LYS A 377 -54.87 -12.95 -28.44
N LYS A 378 -54.42 -11.70 -28.46
CA LYS A 378 -53.15 -11.29 -27.84
C LYS A 378 -53.26 -11.31 -26.32
N THR A 379 -52.52 -12.20 -25.68
CA THR A 379 -52.34 -12.34 -24.23
C THR A 379 -51.19 -13.33 -24.04
N PRO A 380 -50.04 -12.97 -23.44
CA PRO A 380 -48.85 -13.83 -23.41
C PRO A 380 -48.93 -14.99 -22.41
N THR A 381 -49.85 -15.93 -22.64
CA THR A 381 -50.08 -17.13 -21.81
C THR A 381 -48.98 -18.18 -22.00
N HIS A 382 -49.09 -19.32 -21.30
CA HIS A 382 -48.23 -20.49 -21.54
C HIS A 382 -48.32 -21.08 -22.96
N ARG A 383 -49.22 -20.60 -23.83
CA ARG A 383 -49.38 -21.05 -25.23
C ARG A 383 -48.82 -20.09 -26.27
N THR A 384 -48.26 -18.94 -25.88
CA THR A 384 -47.69 -17.95 -26.81
C THR A 384 -46.19 -18.13 -26.98
N VAL A 385 -45.64 -17.72 -28.13
CA VAL A 385 -44.21 -17.92 -28.43
C VAL A 385 -43.32 -17.22 -27.40
N SER A 386 -43.71 -16.03 -26.96
CA SER A 386 -43.19 -15.35 -25.77
C SER A 386 -44.19 -15.46 -24.62
N MET A 387 -43.94 -16.35 -23.66
CA MET A 387 -44.75 -16.52 -22.44
C MET A 387 -44.32 -15.57 -21.32
N CYS A 388 -45.29 -14.90 -20.70
CA CYS A 388 -45.16 -14.12 -19.48
C CYS A 388 -46.02 -14.78 -18.39
N GLY A 389 -45.41 -15.64 -17.57
CA GLY A 389 -46.15 -16.49 -16.63
C GLY A 389 -46.83 -15.73 -15.49
N GLU A 390 -46.41 -14.49 -15.22
CA GLU A 390 -47.06 -13.60 -14.28
C GLU A 390 -48.52 -13.33 -14.65
N VAL A 391 -48.86 -13.35 -15.95
CA VAL A 391 -50.23 -13.25 -16.48
C VAL A 391 -51.12 -14.45 -16.07
N ILE A 392 -50.51 -15.58 -15.69
CA ILE A 392 -51.21 -16.77 -15.17
C ILE A 392 -50.81 -17.12 -13.71
N GLY A 393 -50.12 -16.22 -13.00
CA GLY A 393 -49.78 -16.40 -11.59
C GLY A 393 -48.61 -17.37 -11.32
N THR A 394 -47.62 -17.45 -12.21
CA THR A 394 -46.43 -18.32 -12.13
C THR A 394 -45.15 -17.59 -12.55
N PRO A 395 -44.06 -17.52 -11.75
CA PRO A 395 -42.83 -16.81 -12.12
C PRO A 395 -41.93 -17.67 -13.05
N TRP A 396 -42.41 -17.91 -14.27
CA TRP A 396 -41.79 -18.79 -15.26
C TRP A 396 -42.20 -18.39 -16.68
N GLY A 397 -41.29 -18.46 -17.64
CA GLY A 397 -41.55 -18.06 -19.03
C GLY A 397 -40.29 -17.57 -19.73
N ALA A 398 -40.45 -16.88 -20.86
CA ALA A 398 -39.34 -16.37 -21.67
C ALA A 398 -38.61 -15.23 -20.95
N VAL A 399 -37.31 -15.35 -20.66
CA VAL A 399 -36.51 -14.29 -20.01
C VAL A 399 -35.51 -13.59 -20.92
N ASP A 400 -35.45 -14.02 -22.19
CA ASP A 400 -34.66 -13.40 -23.24
C ASP A 400 -35.24 -13.74 -24.61
N ALA A 401 -34.69 -13.15 -25.66
CA ALA A 401 -34.63 -13.79 -26.97
C ALA A 401 -33.32 -13.45 -27.70
N LYS A 402 -32.92 -14.34 -28.61
CA LYS A 402 -31.77 -14.21 -29.52
C LYS A 402 -32.24 -14.39 -30.96
N VAL A 403 -31.67 -13.62 -31.89
CA VAL A 403 -31.78 -13.82 -33.35
C VAL A 403 -30.43 -13.61 -34.04
N ALA A 404 -30.20 -14.32 -35.14
CA ALA A 404 -29.06 -14.08 -36.01
C ALA A 404 -29.39 -14.43 -37.47
N ASP A 405 -28.58 -13.88 -38.39
CA ASP A 405 -28.57 -14.23 -39.81
C ASP A 405 -27.16 -14.71 -40.23
N SER A 406 -27.01 -15.22 -41.46
CA SER A 406 -25.71 -15.61 -42.02
C SER A 406 -24.63 -14.52 -41.92
N SER A 407 -25.00 -13.24 -41.95
CA SER A 407 -24.08 -12.10 -41.90
C SER A 407 -23.57 -11.81 -40.48
N LEU A 408 -24.36 -12.13 -39.45
CA LEU A 408 -24.02 -12.04 -38.03
C LEU A 408 -23.30 -13.30 -37.56
N ILE A 409 -23.79 -14.50 -37.92
CA ILE A 409 -23.16 -15.79 -37.61
C ILE A 409 -21.70 -15.80 -38.10
N LYS A 410 -21.44 -15.32 -39.32
CA LYS A 410 -20.08 -15.20 -39.90
C LYS A 410 -19.11 -14.33 -39.09
N LYS A 411 -19.62 -13.47 -38.20
CA LYS A 411 -18.84 -12.54 -37.37
C LYS A 411 -18.84 -12.94 -35.89
N LEU A 412 -19.39 -14.11 -35.55
CA LEU A 412 -19.69 -14.51 -34.17
C LEU A 412 -20.61 -13.50 -33.44
N GLN A 413 -21.60 -12.93 -34.14
CA GLN A 413 -22.51 -11.91 -33.60
C GLN A 413 -23.96 -12.41 -33.49
N THR A 414 -24.74 -11.84 -32.57
CA THR A 414 -26.20 -12.05 -32.46
C THR A 414 -26.90 -10.79 -31.98
N LEU A 415 -28.15 -10.59 -32.36
CA LEU A 415 -29.04 -9.61 -31.74
C LEU A 415 -29.79 -10.30 -30.59
N ALA A 416 -29.79 -9.71 -29.40
CA ALA A 416 -30.44 -10.26 -28.23
C ALA A 416 -31.21 -9.21 -27.42
N ILE A 417 -32.26 -9.63 -26.73
CA ILE A 417 -33.02 -8.84 -25.75
C ILE A 417 -33.02 -9.58 -24.41
N TRP A 418 -32.76 -8.86 -23.32
CA TRP A 418 -32.80 -9.38 -21.95
C TRP A 418 -34.11 -8.98 -21.27
N GLY A 419 -34.76 -9.87 -20.54
CA GLY A 419 -36.16 -9.73 -20.12
C GLY A 419 -37.14 -10.24 -21.18
N HIS A 420 -38.44 -10.06 -20.97
CA HIS A 420 -39.47 -10.66 -21.83
C HIS A 420 -39.37 -10.16 -23.29
N PRO A 421 -39.32 -11.05 -24.30
CA PRO A 421 -39.15 -10.66 -25.72
C PRO A 421 -40.23 -9.72 -26.27
N ASN A 422 -41.44 -9.83 -25.75
CA ASN A 422 -42.58 -8.95 -26.05
C ASN A 422 -42.50 -7.57 -25.37
N LYS A 423 -41.42 -7.29 -24.63
CA LYS A 423 -41.18 -6.06 -23.83
C LYS A 423 -42.17 -5.84 -22.69
N MET A 424 -42.84 -6.89 -22.21
CA MET A 424 -43.51 -6.83 -20.91
C MET A 424 -42.45 -6.65 -19.80
N ALA A 425 -42.79 -5.91 -18.76
CA ALA A 425 -41.94 -5.77 -17.58
C ALA A 425 -42.52 -6.58 -16.41
N PHE A 426 -41.65 -7.22 -15.64
CA PHE A 426 -41.99 -8.02 -14.46
C PHE A 426 -41.52 -7.30 -13.19
N ASP A 427 -42.43 -7.13 -12.23
CA ASP A 427 -42.17 -6.60 -10.89
C ASP A 427 -42.28 -7.75 -9.88
N ALA A 428 -41.17 -8.07 -9.22
CA ALA A 428 -41.09 -9.21 -8.31
C ALA A 428 -41.85 -8.95 -6.99
N GLU A 429 -41.89 -7.71 -6.50
CA GLU A 429 -42.51 -7.39 -5.22
C GLU A 429 -44.04 -7.40 -5.32
N ASP A 430 -44.60 -6.78 -6.37
CA ASP A 430 -46.02 -6.82 -6.72
C ASP A 430 -46.47 -8.25 -7.08
N PHE A 431 -45.68 -9.00 -7.85
CA PHE A 431 -46.00 -10.39 -8.15
C PHE A 431 -46.08 -11.25 -6.89
N LEU A 432 -45.15 -11.11 -5.94
CA LEU A 432 -45.14 -11.86 -4.68
C LEU A 432 -46.25 -11.40 -3.72
N LYS A 433 -46.59 -10.10 -3.67
CA LYS A 433 -47.76 -9.59 -2.94
C LYS A 433 -49.07 -10.23 -3.45
N LYS A 434 -49.21 -10.35 -4.77
CA LYS A 434 -50.38 -10.98 -5.43
C LYS A 434 -50.36 -12.50 -5.35
N ASN A 435 -49.19 -13.13 -5.22
CA ASN A 435 -49.04 -14.59 -5.20
C ASN A 435 -48.15 -15.08 -4.03
N PRO A 436 -48.56 -14.95 -2.74
CA PRO A 436 -47.71 -15.31 -1.59
C PRO A 436 -47.22 -16.76 -1.55
N LYS A 437 -47.88 -17.67 -2.28
CA LYS A 437 -47.44 -19.07 -2.50
C LYS A 437 -46.02 -19.18 -3.08
N TRP A 438 -45.52 -18.13 -3.74
CA TRP A 438 -44.20 -18.10 -4.37
C TRP A 438 -43.10 -17.46 -3.50
N SER A 439 -43.42 -16.87 -2.35
CA SER A 439 -42.48 -16.08 -1.52
C SER A 439 -41.28 -16.85 -0.95
N TRP A 440 -41.22 -18.18 -1.13
CA TRP A 440 -40.05 -18.99 -0.82
C TRP A 440 -38.82 -18.68 -1.71
N GLN A 441 -39.03 -18.05 -2.88
CA GLN A 441 -37.96 -17.68 -3.82
C GLN A 441 -37.57 -16.19 -3.76
N LYS A 442 -38.12 -15.42 -2.80
CA LYS A 442 -37.97 -13.97 -2.67
C LYS A 442 -36.52 -13.46 -2.68
N ASP A 443 -35.59 -14.27 -2.19
CA ASP A 443 -34.18 -13.86 -2.01
C ASP A 443 -33.36 -13.98 -3.31
N TYR A 444 -33.95 -14.55 -4.37
CA TYR A 444 -33.33 -14.70 -5.69
C TYR A 444 -34.17 -14.13 -6.84
N LEU A 445 -35.49 -13.95 -6.66
CA LEU A 445 -36.38 -13.36 -7.66
C LEU A 445 -36.20 -11.84 -7.73
N VAL A 446 -36.08 -11.31 -8.95
CA VAL A 446 -35.89 -9.88 -9.23
C VAL A 446 -36.71 -9.45 -10.43
N ASP A 447 -36.82 -8.14 -10.62
CA ASP A 447 -37.56 -7.51 -11.71
C ASP A 447 -36.90 -7.78 -13.07
N PHE A 448 -37.72 -7.87 -14.14
CA PHE A 448 -37.24 -7.82 -15.51
C PHE A 448 -37.74 -6.52 -16.19
N PRO A 449 -36.83 -5.58 -16.52
CA PRO A 449 -37.23 -4.34 -17.20
C PRO A 449 -37.52 -4.57 -18.69
N SER A 450 -38.36 -3.72 -19.26
CA SER A 450 -38.63 -3.61 -20.70
C SER A 450 -37.39 -3.07 -21.45
N ASN A 451 -36.43 -3.94 -21.76
CA ASN A 451 -35.24 -3.59 -22.51
C ASN A 451 -35.48 -3.49 -24.04
N GLU A 452 -34.45 -3.03 -24.74
CA GLU A 452 -34.37 -3.03 -26.19
C GLU A 452 -33.47 -4.16 -26.74
N TRP A 453 -33.65 -4.50 -28.01
CA TRP A 453 -32.77 -5.43 -28.72
C TRP A 453 -31.40 -4.80 -28.97
N VAL A 454 -30.33 -5.49 -28.58
CA VAL A 454 -28.94 -5.05 -28.75
C VAL A 454 -28.09 -6.03 -29.54
N LEU A 455 -27.12 -5.52 -30.30
CA LEU A 455 -26.11 -6.35 -30.96
C LEU A 455 -25.05 -6.77 -29.93
N LEU A 456 -24.88 -8.07 -29.75
CA LEU A 456 -23.79 -8.68 -28.97
C LEU A 456 -22.69 -9.13 -29.93
N GLU A 457 -21.44 -8.80 -29.60
CA GLU A 457 -20.27 -9.05 -30.45
C GLU A 457 -19.01 -9.29 -29.60
N PRO A 458 -18.07 -10.14 -30.02
CA PRO A 458 -16.86 -10.49 -29.28
C PRO A 458 -15.73 -9.44 -29.44
N SER A 459 -16.04 -8.15 -29.29
CA SER A 459 -15.05 -7.08 -29.48
C SER A 459 -15.36 -5.82 -28.65
N PRO A 460 -14.39 -5.31 -27.86
CA PRO A 460 -14.54 -4.05 -27.13
C PRO A 460 -14.26 -2.86 -28.07
N LYS A 461 -15.29 -2.40 -28.80
CA LYS A 461 -15.21 -1.17 -29.60
C LYS A 461 -15.16 0.09 -28.73
N VAL A 462 -13.94 0.50 -28.36
CA VAL A 462 -13.62 1.82 -27.80
C VAL A 462 -13.16 2.76 -28.94
N GLY A 463 -13.39 4.06 -28.81
CA GLY A 463 -13.32 5.02 -29.94
C GLY A 463 -11.92 5.44 -30.40
N ASN A 464 -11.84 5.87 -31.67
CA ASN A 464 -10.75 6.59 -32.37
C ASN A 464 -9.29 6.19 -32.05
N LEU A 465 -8.74 5.35 -32.93
CA LEU A 465 -7.34 4.87 -32.89
C LEU A 465 -6.26 5.97 -32.96
N ALA A 466 -6.57 7.15 -33.52
CA ALA A 466 -5.56 8.17 -33.87
C ALA A 466 -4.83 8.82 -32.67
N GLU A 467 -5.35 8.70 -31.44
CA GLU A 467 -4.63 9.16 -30.24
C GLU A 467 -3.74 8.05 -29.62
N LEU A 468 -3.89 6.80 -30.06
CA LEU A 468 -3.34 5.62 -29.39
C LEU A 468 -1.91 5.25 -29.86
N GLU A 469 -1.59 5.42 -31.15
CA GLU A 469 -0.23 5.17 -31.70
C GLU A 469 0.87 5.98 -30.96
N ILE A 470 0.49 7.14 -30.42
CA ILE A 470 1.36 8.05 -29.66
C ILE A 470 1.84 7.42 -28.33
N GLY A 471 1.17 6.37 -27.84
CA GLY A 471 1.49 5.71 -26.57
C GLY A 471 2.84 4.99 -26.57
N VAL A 472 3.09 4.12 -27.55
CA VAL A 472 4.24 3.20 -27.57
C VAL A 472 5.57 3.95 -27.70
N GLU A 473 5.66 4.93 -28.61
CA GLU A 473 6.90 5.70 -28.79
C GLU A 473 7.19 6.63 -27.60
N LYS A 474 6.17 7.19 -26.93
CA LYS A 474 6.38 7.90 -25.65
C LYS A 474 6.83 6.95 -24.54
N ALA A 475 6.28 5.73 -24.47
CA ALA A 475 6.70 4.74 -23.48
C ALA A 475 8.17 4.33 -23.66
N LYS A 476 8.60 4.14 -24.90
CA LYS A 476 10.01 3.94 -25.31
C LYS A 476 10.90 5.13 -24.92
N GLU A 477 10.48 6.38 -25.18
CA GLU A 477 11.19 7.59 -24.77
C GLU A 477 11.45 7.60 -23.25
N TYR A 478 10.39 7.50 -22.43
CA TYR A 478 10.51 7.50 -20.97
C TYR A 478 11.36 6.34 -20.45
N LEU A 479 11.23 5.14 -21.01
CA LEU A 479 12.03 3.98 -20.61
C LEU A 479 13.51 4.16 -20.94
N SER A 480 13.84 4.67 -22.13
CA SER A 480 15.23 4.93 -22.53
C SER A 480 15.90 5.98 -21.64
N LYS A 481 15.17 7.03 -21.21
CA LYS A 481 15.67 8.00 -20.21
C LYS A 481 15.97 7.32 -18.87
N ALA A 482 15.03 6.54 -18.35
CA ALA A 482 15.18 5.84 -17.08
C ALA A 482 16.37 4.86 -17.08
N VAL A 483 16.57 4.12 -18.18
CA VAL A 483 17.73 3.22 -18.36
C VAL A 483 19.05 3.99 -18.47
N SER A 484 19.06 5.15 -19.13
CA SER A 484 20.25 6.02 -19.24
C SER A 484 20.69 6.60 -17.88
N GLU A 485 19.73 6.98 -17.03
CA GLU A 485 19.99 7.46 -15.67
C GLU A 485 20.49 6.33 -14.76
N LEU A 486 19.90 5.13 -14.84
CA LEU A 486 20.42 3.94 -14.16
C LEU A 486 21.85 3.59 -14.60
N ALA A 487 22.14 3.63 -15.91
CA ALA A 487 23.49 3.41 -16.44
C ALA A 487 24.48 4.49 -15.96
N THR A 488 24.02 5.73 -15.77
CA THR A 488 24.83 6.82 -15.21
C THR A 488 25.18 6.59 -13.75
N LEU A 489 24.21 6.21 -12.91
CA LEU A 489 24.46 5.82 -11.51
C LEU A 489 25.38 4.60 -11.41
N ARG A 490 25.14 3.57 -12.24
CA ARG A 490 26.00 2.39 -12.32
C ARG A 490 27.45 2.73 -12.68
N SER A 491 27.67 3.71 -13.57
CA SER A 491 29.02 4.14 -13.97
C SER A 491 29.83 4.83 -12.86
N VAL A 492 29.19 5.25 -11.76
CA VAL A 492 29.85 5.82 -10.57
C VAL A 492 29.82 4.86 -9.35
N GLY A 493 29.50 3.59 -9.58
CA GLY A 493 29.45 2.55 -8.54
C GLY A 493 28.12 2.47 -7.76
N ILE A 494 27.06 3.15 -8.19
CA ILE A 494 25.75 3.10 -7.54
C ILE A 494 24.87 2.06 -8.25
N TYR A 495 24.79 0.87 -7.65
CA TYR A 495 24.02 -0.27 -8.18
C TYR A 495 22.63 -0.34 -7.53
N LEU A 496 21.58 -0.44 -8.34
CA LEU A 496 20.18 -0.37 -7.92
C LEU A 496 19.38 -1.52 -8.56
N LYS A 497 19.77 -2.76 -8.26
CA LYS A 497 19.25 -3.99 -8.87
C LYS A 497 17.72 -4.03 -8.96
N ARG A 498 17.01 -3.69 -7.89
CA ARG A 498 15.54 -3.59 -7.85
C ARG A 498 14.94 -2.58 -8.85
N LEU A 499 15.64 -1.50 -9.19
CA LEU A 499 15.23 -0.55 -10.23
C LEU A 499 15.63 -1.02 -11.64
N GLU A 500 16.78 -1.70 -11.78
CA GLU A 500 17.16 -2.37 -13.03
C GLU A 500 16.12 -3.44 -13.40
N ASP A 501 15.67 -4.24 -12.43
CA ASP A 501 14.62 -5.26 -12.62
C ASP A 501 13.25 -4.64 -12.95
N GLN A 502 12.92 -3.47 -12.37
CA GLN A 502 11.73 -2.71 -12.76
C GLN A 502 11.86 -2.13 -14.18
N ALA A 503 13.06 -1.72 -14.62
CA ALA A 503 13.31 -1.29 -15.99
C ALA A 503 13.22 -2.47 -16.97
N SER A 504 13.74 -3.65 -16.63
CA SER A 504 13.58 -4.87 -17.43
C SER A 504 12.12 -5.31 -17.53
N TYR A 505 11.34 -5.20 -16.45
CA TYR A 505 9.90 -5.44 -16.49
C TYR A 505 9.17 -4.42 -17.38
N ALA A 506 9.51 -3.13 -17.27
CA ALA A 506 8.98 -2.10 -18.16
C ALA A 506 9.37 -2.31 -19.63
N ALA A 507 10.55 -2.87 -19.92
CA ALA A 507 10.92 -3.28 -21.28
C ALA A 507 10.01 -4.42 -21.79
N SER A 508 9.79 -5.46 -20.99
CA SER A 508 8.90 -6.56 -21.40
C SER A 508 7.45 -6.10 -21.67
N LEU A 509 6.94 -5.15 -20.87
CA LEU A 509 5.63 -4.54 -21.10
C LEU A 509 5.60 -3.62 -22.33
N LEU A 510 6.73 -3.04 -22.74
CA LEU A 510 6.82 -2.21 -23.95
C LEU A 510 6.81 -3.06 -25.23
N ASP A 511 7.48 -4.21 -25.21
CA ASP A 511 7.45 -5.16 -26.33
C ASP A 511 6.10 -5.89 -26.41
N GLU A 512 5.46 -6.19 -25.27
CA GLU A 512 4.07 -6.64 -25.23
C GLU A 512 3.11 -5.57 -25.80
N ALA A 513 3.31 -4.29 -25.45
CA ALA A 513 2.54 -3.18 -26.02
C ALA A 513 2.73 -3.03 -27.55
N ARG A 514 3.93 -3.26 -28.08
CA ARG A 514 4.20 -3.29 -29.53
C ARG A 514 3.41 -4.40 -30.21
N ASN A 515 3.56 -5.63 -29.73
CA ASN A 515 2.88 -6.80 -30.29
C ASN A 515 1.34 -6.60 -30.29
N LEU A 516 0.78 -6.03 -29.21
CA LEU A 516 -0.63 -5.68 -29.12
C LEU A 516 -1.05 -4.60 -30.13
N SER A 517 -0.20 -3.60 -30.38
CA SER A 517 -0.44 -2.58 -31.41
C SER A 517 -0.42 -3.17 -32.82
N GLU A 518 0.51 -4.09 -33.11
CA GLU A 518 0.67 -4.73 -34.42
C GLU A 518 -0.51 -5.67 -34.77
N ILE A 519 -1.13 -6.31 -33.76
CA ILE A 519 -2.35 -7.11 -33.94
C ILE A 519 -3.67 -6.31 -33.79
N GLY A 520 -3.58 -5.00 -33.55
CA GLY A 520 -4.74 -4.08 -33.53
C GLY A 520 -5.42 -3.85 -32.18
N ASP A 521 -4.95 -4.44 -31.07
CA ASP A 521 -5.42 -4.11 -29.72
C ASP A 521 -4.72 -2.85 -29.19
N MET A 522 -5.10 -1.70 -29.76
CA MET A 522 -4.57 -0.41 -29.36
C MET A 522 -4.97 0.01 -27.94
N TYR A 523 -6.06 -0.53 -27.38
CA TYR A 523 -6.46 -0.20 -26.00
C TYR A 523 -5.50 -0.85 -24.99
N SER A 524 -5.28 -2.16 -25.08
CA SER A 524 -4.31 -2.85 -24.21
C SER A 524 -2.89 -2.35 -24.45
N SER A 525 -2.51 -2.08 -25.71
CA SER A 525 -1.23 -1.46 -26.05
C SER A 525 -1.00 -0.13 -25.32
N VAL A 526 -2.00 0.76 -25.29
CA VAL A 526 -1.89 2.05 -24.59
C VAL A 526 -1.93 1.90 -23.07
N VAL A 527 -2.74 0.99 -22.53
CA VAL A 527 -2.73 0.70 -21.08
C VAL A 527 -1.35 0.19 -20.63
N LEU A 528 -0.72 -0.71 -21.39
CA LEU A 528 0.65 -1.15 -21.11
C LEU A 528 1.67 -0.02 -21.31
N SER A 529 1.54 0.78 -22.37
CA SER A 529 2.41 1.95 -22.62
C SER A 529 2.36 2.97 -21.47
N LEU A 530 1.18 3.28 -20.95
CA LEU A 530 1.00 4.16 -19.78
C LEU A 530 1.63 3.56 -18.52
N ARG A 531 1.54 2.23 -18.34
CA ARG A 531 2.19 1.50 -17.24
C ARG A 531 3.73 1.57 -17.35
N VAL A 532 4.29 1.46 -18.56
CA VAL A 532 5.72 1.65 -18.83
C VAL A 532 6.15 3.09 -18.52
N ILE A 533 5.37 4.10 -18.92
CA ILE A 533 5.63 5.51 -18.60
C ILE A 533 5.62 5.74 -17.08
N ALA A 534 4.67 5.15 -16.35
CA ALA A 534 4.56 5.29 -14.90
C ALA A 534 5.74 4.65 -14.14
N ILE A 535 6.14 3.43 -14.54
CA ILE A 535 7.33 2.77 -13.97
C ILE A 535 8.59 3.59 -14.28
N SER A 536 8.79 3.98 -15.53
CA SER A 536 9.97 4.73 -15.96
C SER A 536 10.10 6.09 -15.28
N LYS A 537 8.99 6.86 -15.14
CA LYS A 537 8.97 8.11 -14.35
C LYS A 537 9.34 7.87 -12.88
N THR A 538 8.92 6.76 -12.30
CA THR A 538 9.25 6.40 -10.92
C THR A 538 10.73 6.08 -10.75
N ILE A 539 11.32 5.33 -11.70
CA ILE A 539 12.75 5.04 -11.75
C ILE A 539 13.55 6.33 -11.91
N THR A 540 13.25 7.13 -12.94
CA THR A 540 13.88 8.45 -13.17
C THR A 540 13.84 9.33 -11.92
N LYS A 541 12.69 9.43 -11.24
CA LYS A 541 12.61 10.28 -10.05
C LYS A 541 13.40 9.74 -8.86
N MET A 542 13.52 8.42 -8.73
CA MET A 542 14.38 7.79 -7.73
C MET A 542 15.87 8.02 -8.05
N CYS A 543 16.25 7.96 -9.32
CA CYS A 543 17.61 8.29 -9.79
C CYS A 543 17.96 9.75 -9.46
N GLU A 544 17.13 10.73 -9.84
CA GLU A 544 17.33 12.15 -9.52
C GLU A 544 17.54 12.38 -8.00
N VAL A 545 16.75 11.72 -7.16
CA VAL A 545 16.84 11.86 -5.69
C VAL A 545 18.14 11.25 -5.16
N LEU A 546 18.57 10.09 -5.66
CA LEU A 546 19.81 9.43 -5.23
C LEU A 546 21.06 10.18 -5.72
N GLU A 547 21.06 10.70 -6.95
CA GLU A 547 22.09 11.62 -7.44
C GLU A 547 22.20 12.85 -6.56
N THR A 548 21.07 13.53 -6.30
CA THR A 548 21.02 14.72 -5.44
C THR A 548 21.58 14.43 -4.05
N GLN A 549 21.22 13.30 -3.42
CA GLN A 549 21.73 12.91 -2.11
C GLN A 549 23.22 12.59 -2.10
N ALA A 550 23.75 11.98 -3.17
CA ALA A 550 25.17 11.67 -3.30
C ALA A 550 26.04 12.91 -3.58
N ILE A 551 25.52 13.87 -4.34
CA ILE A 551 26.18 15.15 -4.60
C ILE A 551 26.14 16.03 -3.34
N SER A 552 24.98 16.18 -2.69
CA SER A 552 24.80 17.07 -1.53
C SER A 552 25.49 16.58 -0.24
N SER A 553 25.93 15.32 -0.17
CA SER A 553 26.67 14.79 0.98
C SER A 553 28.18 15.02 0.92
N LEU A 554 28.72 15.30 -0.28
CA LEU A 554 30.14 15.48 -0.51
C LEU A 554 30.81 16.51 0.45
N PRO A 555 30.23 17.69 0.75
CA PRO A 555 30.85 18.64 1.68
C PRO A 555 30.99 18.13 3.13
N LEU A 556 29.98 17.40 3.65
CA LEU A 556 30.05 16.83 5.00
C LEU A 556 31.01 15.63 5.03
N TYR A 557 31.01 14.82 3.98
CA TYR A 557 31.92 13.69 3.84
C TYR A 557 33.39 14.17 3.78
N THR A 558 33.70 15.19 2.98
CA THR A 558 35.06 15.76 2.93
C THR A 558 35.45 16.42 4.26
N PHE A 559 34.54 17.12 4.94
CA PHE A 559 34.76 17.67 6.27
C PHE A 559 35.16 16.58 7.30
N LEU A 560 34.44 15.46 7.32
CA LEU A 560 34.76 14.32 8.20
C LEU A 560 36.04 13.59 7.78
N ALA A 561 36.30 13.46 6.48
CA ALA A 561 37.52 12.83 5.94
C ALA A 561 38.81 13.60 6.27
N ALA A 562 38.74 14.93 6.42
CA ALA A 562 39.88 15.74 6.84
C ALA A 562 40.51 15.26 8.18
N ILE A 563 39.71 14.62 9.04
CA ILE A 563 40.12 14.17 10.38
C ILE A 563 41.16 13.04 10.30
N PRO A 564 40.91 11.87 9.66
CA PRO A 564 41.95 10.87 9.43
C PRO A 564 43.07 11.38 8.52
N ILE A 565 42.78 12.21 7.52
CA ILE A 565 43.81 12.78 6.63
C ILE A 565 44.88 13.55 7.42
N VAL A 566 44.49 14.34 8.43
CA VAL A 566 45.41 15.09 9.28
C VAL A 566 46.05 14.22 10.37
N SER A 567 45.32 13.27 10.95
CA SER A 567 45.75 12.55 12.15
C SER A 567 46.45 11.21 11.92
N LEU A 568 46.09 10.45 10.87
CA LEU A 568 46.72 9.17 10.54
C LEU A 568 48.23 9.31 10.23
N PRO A 569 48.71 10.35 9.52
CA PRO A 569 50.15 10.60 9.33
C PRO A 569 50.92 10.76 10.66
N LYS A 570 50.25 11.17 11.75
CA LYS A 570 50.87 11.36 13.08
C LYS A 570 51.14 10.04 13.82
N VAL A 571 50.46 8.95 13.41
CA VAL A 571 50.67 7.57 13.88
C VAL A 571 51.56 6.77 12.93
N LEU A 572 51.36 6.93 11.61
CA LEU A 572 52.14 6.27 10.57
C LEU A 572 53.61 6.70 10.59
N VAL A 573 53.85 8.02 10.48
CA VAL A 573 55.17 8.61 10.25
C VAL A 573 55.90 8.82 11.59
N GLU A 574 57.23 8.64 11.58
CA GLU A 574 58.06 8.83 12.76
C GLU A 574 58.25 10.31 13.15
N GLU A 575 58.57 10.52 14.44
CA GLU A 575 58.71 11.84 15.07
C GLU A 575 59.87 12.67 14.50
N LYS A 576 60.87 12.01 13.89
CA LYS A 576 62.01 12.64 13.20
C LYS A 576 61.69 13.13 11.79
N ALA A 577 60.55 12.75 11.20
CA ALA A 577 60.23 13.08 9.82
C ALA A 577 59.79 14.54 9.65
N SER A 578 60.13 15.13 8.51
CA SER A 578 59.83 16.54 8.25
C SER A 578 58.33 16.83 8.26
N ARG A 579 57.96 18.07 8.62
CA ARG A 579 56.59 18.59 8.48
C ARG A 579 56.06 18.44 7.05
N LYS A 580 56.93 18.57 6.04
CA LYS A 580 56.61 18.38 4.62
C LYS A 580 56.16 16.94 4.32
N THR A 581 56.82 15.94 4.91
CA THR A 581 56.49 14.51 4.74
C THR A 581 55.08 14.19 5.24
N ARG A 582 54.68 14.73 6.40
CA ARG A 582 53.33 14.53 6.94
C ARG A 582 52.24 15.22 6.10
N ILE A 583 52.55 16.39 5.52
CA ILE A 583 51.66 17.10 4.57
C ILE A 583 51.52 16.31 3.25
N ALA A 584 52.59 15.73 2.72
CA ALA A 584 52.54 14.93 1.50
C ALA A 584 51.65 13.68 1.64
N VAL A 585 51.76 12.95 2.76
CA VAL A 585 50.87 11.80 3.04
C VAL A 585 49.41 12.25 3.17
N ALA A 586 49.15 13.39 3.81
CA ALA A 586 47.81 13.95 3.89
C ALA A 586 47.23 14.29 2.51
N ALA A 587 48.01 14.94 1.62
CA ALA A 587 47.58 15.26 0.26
C ALA A 587 47.25 14.01 -0.58
N VAL A 588 48.04 12.95 -0.48
CA VAL A 588 47.76 11.67 -1.16
C VAL A 588 46.46 11.04 -0.64
N LEU A 589 46.25 11.03 0.68
CA LEU A 589 44.99 10.53 1.27
C LEU A 589 43.78 11.37 0.84
N THR A 590 43.92 12.70 0.71
CA THR A 590 42.87 13.58 0.16
C THR A 590 42.46 13.16 -1.24
N ILE A 591 43.43 13.01 -2.15
CA ILE A 591 43.19 12.66 -3.55
C ILE A 591 42.47 11.31 -3.64
N ILE A 592 42.94 10.29 -2.90
CA ILE A 592 42.33 8.96 -2.87
C ILE A 592 40.88 9.02 -2.35
N ILE A 593 40.65 9.67 -1.20
CA ILE A 593 39.31 9.71 -0.57
C ILE A 593 38.30 10.49 -1.41
N PHE A 594 38.75 11.52 -2.13
CA PHE A 594 37.92 12.34 -3.00
C PHE A 594 37.57 11.63 -4.32
N LEU A 595 38.55 10.98 -4.97
CA LEU A 595 38.32 10.19 -6.19
C LEU A 595 37.42 8.96 -5.96
N LEU A 596 37.37 8.44 -4.74
CA LEU A 596 36.52 7.31 -4.36
C LEU A 596 35.08 7.70 -3.94
N HIS A 597 34.69 8.98 -3.98
CA HIS A 597 33.32 9.39 -3.62
C HIS A 597 32.40 9.51 -4.84
N PRO A 598 31.29 8.74 -4.94
CA PRO A 598 30.39 8.79 -6.09
C PRO A 598 29.84 10.18 -6.40
N GLY A 599 29.57 11.01 -5.38
CA GLY A 599 29.14 12.39 -5.55
C GLY A 599 30.16 13.30 -6.26
N ALA A 600 31.46 13.06 -6.08
CA ALA A 600 32.49 13.83 -6.78
C ALA A 600 32.56 13.42 -8.27
N LEU A 601 32.43 12.12 -8.55
CA LEU A 601 32.37 11.59 -9.91
C LEU A 601 31.09 12.06 -10.65
N LEU A 602 29.94 12.09 -9.96
CA LEU A 602 28.69 12.62 -10.51
C LEU A 602 28.77 14.13 -10.81
N ALA A 603 29.25 14.94 -9.86
CA ALA A 603 29.38 16.39 -10.04
C ALA A 603 30.31 16.73 -11.22
N LEU A 604 31.42 16.02 -11.37
CA LEU A 604 32.29 16.13 -12.56
C LEU A 604 31.55 15.72 -13.86
N LYS A 605 30.85 14.58 -13.85
CA LYS A 605 30.19 14.02 -15.05
C LYS A 605 28.98 14.86 -15.51
N LYS A 606 28.30 15.56 -14.61
CA LYS A 606 27.18 16.49 -14.90
C LYS A 606 27.58 17.97 -14.96
N THR A 607 28.88 18.29 -14.91
CA THR A 607 29.42 19.66 -14.92
C THR A 607 28.91 20.58 -13.81
N GLU A 608 28.53 20.01 -12.66
CA GLU A 608 28.10 20.73 -11.45
C GLU A 608 29.31 21.25 -10.65
N TYR A 609 30.14 22.07 -11.30
CA TYR A 609 31.42 22.54 -10.76
C TYR A 609 31.30 23.36 -9.47
N SER A 610 30.16 24.01 -9.22
CA SER A 610 29.91 24.76 -7.98
C SER A 610 30.00 23.88 -6.74
N VAL A 611 29.21 22.80 -6.67
CA VAL A 611 29.18 21.88 -5.51
C VAL A 611 30.54 21.18 -5.34
N PHE A 612 31.24 20.92 -6.45
CA PHE A 612 32.60 20.40 -6.45
C PHE A 612 33.60 21.37 -5.77
N TYR A 613 33.59 22.65 -6.15
CA TYR A 613 34.45 23.66 -5.54
C TYR A 613 34.07 23.97 -4.08
N ASP A 614 32.78 24.05 -3.75
CA ASP A 614 32.31 24.23 -2.38
C ASP A 614 32.77 23.08 -1.47
N SER A 615 32.70 21.84 -1.96
CA SER A 615 33.18 20.65 -1.24
C SER A 615 34.70 20.66 -1.01
N LEU A 616 35.47 21.25 -1.94
CA LEU A 616 36.91 21.44 -1.83
C LEU A 616 37.26 22.57 -0.84
N LEU A 617 36.48 23.66 -0.82
CA LEU A 617 36.63 24.74 0.17
C LEU A 617 36.31 24.26 1.59
N TRP A 618 35.20 23.51 1.77
CA TRP A 618 34.87 22.85 3.04
C TRP A 618 35.95 21.87 3.48
N PHE A 619 36.55 21.11 2.54
CA PHE A 619 37.69 20.26 2.84
C PHE A 619 38.91 21.04 3.36
N ILE A 620 39.29 22.12 2.66
CA ILE A 620 40.45 22.95 3.04
C ILE A 620 40.23 23.59 4.42
N PHE A 621 39.03 24.12 4.68
CA PHE A 621 38.64 24.64 5.98
C PHE A 621 38.75 23.57 7.08
N ALA A 622 38.19 22.38 6.85
CA ALA A 622 38.25 21.27 7.80
C ALA A 622 39.70 20.83 8.07
N ALA A 623 40.52 20.70 7.03
CA ALA A 623 41.92 20.31 7.16
C ALA A 623 42.72 21.34 7.98
N VAL A 624 42.52 22.64 7.76
CA VAL A 624 43.15 23.71 8.57
C VAL A 624 42.64 23.71 10.01
N PHE A 625 41.33 23.51 10.22
CA PHE A 625 40.72 23.41 11.54
C PHE A 625 41.27 22.22 12.35
N PHE A 626 41.21 21.01 11.80
CA PHE A 626 41.70 19.80 12.46
C PHE A 626 43.23 19.79 12.60
N TYR A 627 43.98 20.38 11.67
CA TYR A 627 45.42 20.60 11.84
C TYR A 627 45.71 21.53 13.03
N THR A 628 44.92 22.59 13.19
CA THR A 628 45.04 23.49 14.34
C THR A 628 44.70 22.78 15.65
N LEU A 629 43.62 22.01 15.66
CA LEU A 629 43.14 21.21 16.80
C LEU A 629 44.15 20.14 17.25
N VAL A 630 44.79 19.44 16.30
CA VAL A 630 45.63 18.26 16.57
C VAL A 630 47.12 18.60 16.69
N GLU A 631 47.61 19.66 16.07
CA GLU A 631 49.04 20.04 16.07
C GLU A 631 49.34 21.34 16.84
N LEU A 632 48.54 22.41 16.65
CA LEU A 632 48.87 23.75 17.17
C LEU A 632 48.34 24.02 18.58
N LEU A 633 47.14 23.58 18.94
CA LEU A 633 46.61 23.77 20.30
C LEU A 633 47.35 22.93 21.36
N PRO A 634 47.63 21.62 21.16
CA PRO A 634 48.34 20.81 22.15
C PRO A 634 49.81 21.22 22.37
N SER A 635 50.38 22.02 21.47
CA SER A 635 51.74 22.57 21.58
C SER A 635 51.79 24.00 22.14
N LYS A 636 50.64 24.65 22.39
CA LYS A 636 50.54 26.04 22.86
C LYS A 636 49.66 26.27 24.09
N ALA A 637 49.12 25.22 24.70
CA ALA A 637 48.27 25.31 25.90
C ALA A 637 49.07 24.99 27.18
N PRO A 638 49.70 25.98 27.86
CA PRO A 638 50.36 25.75 29.14
C PRO A 638 49.34 25.48 30.25
N GLU A 639 49.68 24.57 31.17
CA GLU A 639 48.95 24.40 32.42
C GLU A 639 49.13 25.65 33.30
N LYS A 640 48.12 26.52 33.35
CA LYS A 640 48.05 27.55 34.40
C LYS A 640 47.46 26.93 35.67
N PRO A 641 48.21 26.83 36.79
CA PRO A 641 47.66 26.33 38.04
C PRO A 641 46.61 27.30 38.56
N ASN A 642 45.36 26.83 38.69
CA ASN A 642 44.24 27.60 39.21
C ASN A 642 43.81 27.01 40.56
N PRO A 643 43.71 27.80 41.65
CA PRO A 643 43.29 27.28 42.96
C PRO A 643 41.90 26.63 42.96
N SER A 644 41.03 27.03 42.03
CA SER A 644 39.65 26.53 41.86
C SER A 644 39.48 25.50 40.74
N GLY A 645 40.26 24.42 40.79
CA GLY A 645 39.94 23.16 40.11
C GLY A 645 40.45 22.98 38.67
N PHE A 646 40.12 21.80 38.12
CA PHE A 646 40.69 21.21 36.91
C PHE A 646 40.11 21.79 35.61
N GLN A 647 40.97 22.32 34.74
CA GLN A 647 40.56 22.78 33.40
C GLN A 647 40.43 21.60 32.44
N LEU A 648 39.18 21.20 32.15
CA LEU A 648 38.87 20.02 31.34
C LEU A 648 39.48 20.05 29.92
N LEU A 649 39.53 21.23 29.30
CA LEU A 649 39.95 21.41 27.90
C LEU A 649 41.47 21.26 27.69
N SER A 650 42.30 21.87 28.53
CA SER A 650 43.77 21.75 28.41
C SER A 650 44.22 20.31 28.67
N ALA A 651 43.64 19.66 29.68
CA ALA A 651 43.89 18.24 29.94
C ALA A 651 43.44 17.34 28.78
N PHE A 652 42.28 17.60 28.16
CA PHE A 652 41.84 16.86 26.97
C PHE A 652 42.85 16.93 25.82
N PHE A 653 43.41 18.12 25.51
CA PHE A 653 44.45 18.25 24.49
C PHE A 653 45.76 17.51 24.86
N ALA A 654 46.14 17.49 26.13
CA ALA A 654 47.29 16.73 26.62
C ALA A 654 47.07 15.21 26.48
N TYR A 655 45.89 14.71 26.85
CA TYR A 655 45.53 13.28 26.69
C TYR A 655 45.45 12.89 25.21
N LEU A 656 44.87 13.73 24.35
CA LEU A 656 44.79 13.50 22.90
C LEU A 656 46.18 13.31 22.26
N ASN A 657 47.17 14.13 22.65
CA ASN A 657 48.55 13.94 22.19
C ASN A 657 49.18 12.65 22.78
N MET A 658 48.86 12.30 24.03
CA MET A 658 49.33 11.05 24.64
C MET A 658 48.71 9.80 23.99
N SER A 659 47.43 9.83 23.59
CA SER A 659 46.76 8.79 22.83
C SER A 659 47.44 8.53 21.48
N PHE A 660 47.77 9.58 20.70
CA PHE A 660 48.52 9.40 19.45
C PHE A 660 49.91 8.78 19.67
N ARG A 661 50.61 9.15 20.76
CA ARG A 661 51.87 8.51 21.18
C ARG A 661 51.66 7.04 21.57
N ASN A 662 50.56 6.71 22.26
CA ASN A 662 50.20 5.35 22.66
C ASN A 662 49.88 4.45 21.47
N PHE A 663 49.27 4.98 20.40
CA PHE A 663 49.04 4.28 19.14
C PHE A 663 50.34 4.07 18.36
N ARG A 664 51.19 5.11 18.26
CA ARG A 664 52.50 5.00 17.58
C ARG A 664 53.41 3.93 18.22
N LYS A 665 53.33 3.73 19.54
CA LYS A 665 54.04 2.65 20.26
C LYS A 665 53.57 1.23 19.89
N ARG A 666 52.31 1.05 19.47
CA ARG A 666 51.70 -0.28 19.20
C ARG A 666 50.98 -0.29 17.83
N LYS A 667 51.66 0.17 16.76
CA LYS A 667 51.08 0.41 15.41
C LYS A 667 50.21 -0.76 14.90
N LEU A 668 50.71 -2.00 14.95
CA LEU A 668 49.98 -3.19 14.47
C LEU A 668 48.63 -3.35 15.19
N ARG A 669 48.61 -3.18 16.52
CA ARG A 669 47.38 -3.26 17.32
C ARG A 669 46.36 -2.19 16.92
N PHE A 670 46.84 -0.96 16.75
CA PHE A 670 46.02 0.17 16.30
C PHE A 670 45.38 -0.12 14.95
N PHE A 671 46.13 -0.63 13.97
CA PHE A 671 45.58 -0.99 12.66
C PHE A 671 44.59 -2.17 12.71
N LEU A 672 44.88 -3.24 13.46
CA LEU A 672 43.93 -4.34 13.63
C LEU A 672 42.62 -3.85 14.26
N THR A 673 42.71 -3.04 15.32
CA THR A 673 41.54 -2.43 15.99
C THR A 673 40.75 -1.55 15.02
N LEU A 674 41.43 -0.67 14.29
CA LEU A 674 40.83 0.23 13.30
C LEU A 674 40.07 -0.56 12.23
N THR A 675 40.69 -1.60 11.65
CA THR A 675 40.09 -2.47 10.64
C THR A 675 38.88 -3.24 11.19
N THR A 676 38.95 -3.76 12.42
CA THR A 676 37.82 -4.46 13.06
C THR A 676 36.60 -3.55 13.21
N ILE A 677 36.79 -2.30 13.66
CA ILE A 677 35.70 -1.33 13.79
C ILE A 677 35.18 -0.89 12.42
N VAL A 678 36.08 -0.62 11.47
CA VAL A 678 35.71 -0.25 10.08
C VAL A 678 34.85 -1.34 9.44
N LEU A 679 35.24 -2.61 9.50
CA LEU A 679 34.47 -3.71 8.90
C LEU A 679 33.09 -3.88 9.55
N ALA A 680 33.01 -3.78 10.88
CA ALA A 680 31.74 -3.88 11.60
C ALA A 680 30.75 -2.76 11.22
N LEU A 681 31.22 -1.51 11.18
CA LEU A 681 30.42 -0.35 10.77
C LEU A 681 30.10 -0.37 9.27
N SER A 682 30.99 -0.87 8.42
CA SER A 682 30.76 -1.04 6.99
C SER A 682 29.62 -2.04 6.72
N GLY A 683 29.56 -3.13 7.47
CA GLY A 683 28.46 -4.09 7.39
C GLY A 683 27.13 -3.47 7.80
N ILE A 684 27.10 -2.70 8.90
CA ILE A 684 25.91 -1.93 9.30
C ILE A 684 25.49 -0.95 8.20
N LEU A 685 26.43 -0.24 7.57
CA LEU A 685 26.16 0.67 6.46
C LEU A 685 25.61 -0.03 5.20
N ALA A 686 26.14 -1.20 4.85
CA ALA A 686 25.73 -1.95 3.67
C ALA A 686 24.37 -2.67 3.83
N PHE A 687 23.96 -3.00 5.06
CA PHE A 687 22.78 -3.83 5.34
C PHE A 687 21.64 -3.13 6.10
N THR A 688 21.74 -1.85 6.46
CA THR A 688 20.65 -1.13 7.17
C THR A 688 19.93 -0.10 6.30
N SER A 689 18.71 -0.40 5.89
CA SER A 689 17.90 0.48 5.02
C SER A 689 16.83 1.26 5.80
N THR A 690 16.66 2.53 5.44
CA THR A 690 15.51 3.37 5.83
C THR A 690 14.84 3.77 4.53
N GLU A 691 13.86 2.97 4.10
CA GLU A 691 13.18 3.15 2.82
C GLU A 691 12.20 4.32 2.96
N VAL A 692 12.55 5.48 2.40
CA VAL A 692 11.61 6.58 2.22
C VAL A 692 10.71 6.22 1.04
N SER A 693 9.62 5.53 1.34
CA SER A 693 8.72 4.95 0.35
C SER A 693 7.55 5.90 0.12
N PRO A 694 7.36 6.49 -1.08
CA PRO A 694 6.13 7.22 -1.38
C PRO A 694 4.95 6.24 -1.38
N GLY A 695 3.89 6.55 -0.64
CA GLY A 695 2.72 5.69 -0.53
C GLY A 695 1.48 6.39 0.02
N PRO A 696 0.34 5.69 0.06
CA PRO A 696 -0.90 6.22 0.61
C PRO A 696 -0.81 6.33 2.13
N MET A 697 -0.67 7.56 2.62
CA MET A 697 -0.78 7.88 4.05
C MET A 697 -2.24 8.22 4.37
N LEU A 698 -2.77 7.58 5.41
CA LEU A 698 -4.06 7.93 5.99
C LEU A 698 -3.95 9.31 6.67
N LEU A 699 -4.72 10.27 6.17
CA LEU A 699 -4.80 11.65 6.66
C LEU A 699 -5.85 11.78 7.77
N GLU A 700 -7.04 11.24 7.52
CA GLU A 700 -8.25 11.39 8.33
C GLU A 700 -9.07 10.09 8.24
N SER A 701 -9.75 9.70 9.32
CA SER A 701 -10.69 8.56 9.35
C SER A 701 -11.91 8.91 10.19
N MET A 702 -13.10 8.85 9.61
CA MET A 702 -14.37 9.29 10.22
C MET A 702 -15.49 8.28 9.92
N PRO A 703 -16.50 8.11 10.77
CA PRO A 703 -17.65 7.27 10.43
C PRO A 703 -18.46 7.89 9.28
N SER A 704 -18.96 7.05 8.36
CA SER A 704 -19.83 7.46 7.25
C SER A 704 -21.30 7.28 7.60
N GLY A 705 -22.15 8.18 7.09
CA GLY A 705 -23.61 8.00 7.04
C GLY A 705 -24.09 7.18 5.83
N THR A 706 -23.19 6.72 4.96
CA THR A 706 -23.50 5.94 3.75
C THR A 706 -22.91 4.53 3.80
N CYS A 707 -23.66 3.56 3.30
CA CYS A 707 -23.20 2.17 3.11
C CYS A 707 -22.61 1.92 1.71
N GLU A 708 -22.84 2.82 0.76
CA GLU A 708 -22.34 2.76 -0.62
C GLU A 708 -20.81 2.90 -0.66
N ASN A 709 -20.16 2.17 -1.58
CA ASN A 709 -18.73 2.22 -1.82
C ASN A 709 -18.42 3.20 -2.96
N PHE A 710 -17.58 4.21 -2.69
CA PHE A 710 -17.12 5.15 -3.71
C PHE A 710 -15.84 5.87 -3.26
N ILE A 711 -15.18 6.58 -4.17
CA ILE A 711 -14.07 7.48 -3.83
C ILE A 711 -14.38 8.92 -4.24
N VAL A 712 -13.82 9.89 -3.50
CA VAL A 712 -13.87 11.31 -3.85
C VAL A 712 -12.47 11.88 -3.93
N VAL A 713 -12.09 12.37 -5.11
CA VAL A 713 -10.81 13.04 -5.38
C VAL A 713 -10.99 14.54 -5.20
N ARG A 714 -10.10 15.17 -4.41
CA ARG A 714 -10.07 16.62 -4.16
C ARG A 714 -8.64 17.16 -4.25
N GLY A 715 -8.46 18.40 -4.71
CA GLY A 715 -7.16 19.06 -4.71
C GLY A 715 -6.74 19.47 -3.30
N ARG A 716 -5.45 19.33 -2.96
CA ARG A 716 -4.92 19.74 -1.65
C ARG A 716 -5.04 21.25 -1.45
N SER A 717 -5.21 21.67 -0.19
CA SER A 717 -5.33 23.08 0.22
C SER A 717 -6.41 23.86 -0.55
N TYR A 718 -7.57 23.22 -0.80
CA TYR A 718 -8.73 23.76 -1.51
C TYR A 718 -8.49 24.15 -2.98
N ARG A 719 -7.35 23.74 -3.57
CA ARG A 719 -7.05 23.95 -4.98
C ARG A 719 -8.00 23.11 -5.87
N PRO A 720 -8.27 23.55 -7.12
CA PRO A 720 -8.93 22.70 -8.11
C PRO A 720 -8.18 21.39 -8.33
N VAL A 721 -8.91 20.34 -8.72
CA VAL A 721 -8.31 19.07 -9.15
C VAL A 721 -7.64 19.28 -10.53
N PRO A 722 -6.42 18.77 -10.77
CA PRO A 722 -5.80 18.81 -12.10
C PRO A 722 -6.67 18.11 -13.16
N SER A 723 -6.72 18.64 -14.38
CA SER A 723 -7.50 18.05 -15.48
C SER A 723 -7.06 16.63 -15.84
N SER A 724 -5.81 16.27 -15.54
CA SER A 724 -5.26 14.93 -15.73
C SER A 724 -5.91 13.84 -14.88
N ILE A 725 -6.83 14.20 -13.95
CA ILE A 725 -7.72 13.21 -13.35
C ILE A 725 -8.74 12.69 -14.37
N LEU A 726 -9.26 13.54 -15.26
CA LEU A 726 -10.28 13.17 -16.25
C LEU A 726 -9.70 12.18 -17.27
N ASP A 727 -8.46 12.41 -17.72
CA ASP A 727 -7.71 11.48 -18.58
C ASP A 727 -7.62 10.06 -18.01
N LEU A 728 -7.77 9.91 -16.68
CA LEU A 728 -7.65 8.66 -15.93
C LEU A 728 -9.00 8.14 -15.39
N THR A 729 -10.09 8.92 -15.50
CA THR A 729 -11.40 8.59 -14.87
C THR A 729 -12.62 8.81 -15.76
N LYS A 730 -12.47 9.42 -16.95
CA LYS A 730 -13.57 9.67 -17.92
C LYS A 730 -14.25 8.39 -18.40
N ASP A 731 -13.50 7.29 -18.47
CA ASP A 731 -13.96 5.99 -18.97
C ASP A 731 -14.49 5.07 -17.85
N LEU A 732 -14.48 5.53 -16.59
CA LEU A 732 -15.03 4.79 -15.45
C LEU A 732 -16.54 5.05 -15.31
N PRO A 733 -17.35 4.01 -15.01
CA PRO A 733 -18.80 4.14 -14.96
C PRO A 733 -19.25 5.07 -13.83
N HIS A 734 -20.17 5.99 -14.16
CA HIS A 734 -20.81 6.92 -13.23
C HIS A 734 -19.84 7.87 -12.47
N THR A 735 -18.69 8.21 -13.04
CA THR A 735 -17.84 9.32 -12.55
C THR A 735 -18.62 10.65 -12.56
N GLU A 736 -19.00 11.16 -11.39
CA GLU A 736 -19.59 12.51 -11.24
C GLU A 736 -18.50 13.59 -11.14
N ILE A 737 -18.71 14.73 -11.78
CA ILE A 737 -17.76 15.85 -11.76
C ILE A 737 -18.43 17.12 -11.22
N ARG A 738 -17.84 17.71 -10.17
CA ARG A 738 -18.30 18.98 -9.60
C ARG A 738 -17.42 20.13 -10.04
N TYR A 739 -18.02 21.12 -10.70
CA TYR A 739 -17.31 22.30 -11.22
C TYR A 739 -17.67 23.57 -10.47
N GLY A 740 -16.73 24.51 -10.44
CA GLY A 740 -17.02 25.86 -9.98
C GLY A 740 -15.83 26.79 -10.10
N THR A 741 -15.98 27.98 -9.53
CA THR A 741 -14.88 28.94 -9.42
C THR A 741 -13.85 28.45 -8.41
N GLY A 742 -12.66 28.08 -8.89
CA GLY A 742 -11.49 27.90 -8.03
C GLY A 742 -11.11 29.18 -7.28
N ILE A 743 -10.40 29.00 -6.17
CA ILE A 743 -10.06 30.03 -5.16
C ILE A 743 -9.78 31.41 -5.78
N SER A 744 -10.45 32.44 -5.26
CA SER A 744 -10.20 33.84 -5.63
C SER A 744 -10.44 34.78 -4.44
N SER A 745 -9.83 35.95 -4.46
CA SER A 745 -10.05 37.05 -3.52
C SER A 745 -11.07 38.11 -4.03
N TYR A 746 -11.54 37.98 -5.28
CA TYR A 746 -12.41 38.94 -5.94
C TYR A 746 -13.79 38.36 -6.25
N TYR A 747 -14.78 39.22 -6.48
CA TYR A 747 -16.07 38.82 -7.01
C TYR A 747 -15.91 38.12 -8.38
N ARG A 748 -16.68 37.05 -8.60
CA ARG A 748 -16.66 36.24 -9.83
C ARG A 748 -17.81 36.56 -10.76
N ALA A 749 -18.97 36.96 -10.24
CA ALA A 749 -20.11 37.36 -11.04
C ALA A 749 -20.80 38.63 -10.52
N ARG A 750 -21.43 39.37 -11.43
CA ARG A 750 -22.27 40.52 -11.15
C ARG A 750 -23.59 40.38 -11.90
N VAL A 751 -24.69 40.24 -11.18
CA VAL A 751 -26.04 40.10 -11.74
C VAL A 751 -26.75 41.45 -11.73
N TYR A 752 -27.42 41.79 -12.82
CA TYR A 752 -28.24 42.99 -12.96
C TYR A 752 -29.73 42.63 -12.89
N LEU A 753 -30.43 43.20 -11.91
CA LEU A 753 -31.83 42.94 -11.59
C LEU A 753 -32.65 44.25 -11.68
N PRO A 754 -33.99 44.19 -11.80
CA PRO A 754 -34.81 45.38 -12.04
C PRO A 754 -34.70 46.52 -11.02
N LYS A 755 -34.31 46.23 -9.76
CA LYS A 755 -34.11 47.24 -8.71
C LYS A 755 -32.64 47.42 -8.28
N GLY A 756 -31.66 46.84 -8.98
CA GLY A 756 -30.24 47.02 -8.63
C GLY A 756 -29.30 45.93 -9.16
N ARG A 757 -28.02 46.02 -8.77
CA ARG A 757 -26.97 45.06 -9.15
C ARG A 757 -26.40 44.36 -7.92
N VAL A 758 -26.17 43.06 -8.01
CA VAL A 758 -25.72 42.19 -6.91
C VAL A 758 -24.43 41.46 -7.32
N TRP A 759 -23.54 41.22 -6.36
CA TRP A 759 -22.20 40.65 -6.58
C TRP A 759 -22.07 39.29 -5.90
N PHE A 760 -21.41 38.35 -6.59
CA PHE A 760 -21.26 36.97 -6.15
C PHE A 760 -19.80 36.53 -6.26
N TYR A 761 -19.33 35.79 -5.27
CA TYR A 761 -17.94 35.32 -5.15
C TYR A 761 -17.75 33.90 -5.69
N GLY A 762 -18.80 33.08 -5.63
CA GLY A 762 -18.80 31.70 -6.12
C GLY A 762 -19.74 31.50 -7.29
N ILE A 763 -19.29 30.72 -8.27
CA ILE A 763 -20.16 30.08 -9.26
C ILE A 763 -19.99 28.58 -9.09
N LEU A 764 -21.10 27.85 -8.96
CA LEU A 764 -21.15 26.40 -8.91
C LEU A 764 -21.91 25.90 -10.14
N ALA A 765 -21.37 24.90 -10.82
CA ALA A 765 -22.07 24.16 -11.87
C ALA A 765 -22.13 22.69 -11.49
N VAL A 766 -23.30 22.09 -11.70
CA VAL A 766 -23.64 20.76 -11.21
C VAL A 766 -24.15 19.95 -12.40
N GLU A 767 -23.49 18.83 -12.65
CA GLU A 767 -23.77 17.95 -13.79
C GLU A 767 -24.70 16.80 -13.37
N ASP A 768 -24.49 16.24 -12.17
CA ASP A 768 -24.93 14.88 -11.86
C ASP A 768 -25.92 14.72 -10.69
N LYS A 769 -26.38 13.47 -10.55
CA LYS A 769 -27.56 13.01 -9.79
C LYS A 769 -27.38 13.17 -8.27
N TYR A 770 -26.26 12.75 -7.70
CA TYR A 770 -26.00 12.80 -6.25
C TYR A 770 -25.90 14.24 -5.77
N THR A 771 -24.99 15.04 -6.35
CA THR A 771 -24.81 16.45 -5.97
C THR A 771 -26.11 17.26 -6.24
N SER A 772 -26.83 17.01 -7.33
CA SER A 772 -28.14 17.65 -7.58
C SER A 772 -29.20 17.26 -6.56
N SER A 773 -29.25 16.00 -6.11
CA SER A 773 -30.22 15.55 -5.08
C SER A 773 -29.96 16.22 -3.72
N MET A 774 -28.69 16.44 -3.39
CA MET A 774 -28.28 17.15 -2.17
C MET A 774 -28.70 18.62 -2.20
N LEU A 775 -28.53 19.28 -3.36
CA LEU A 775 -28.84 20.70 -3.55
C LEU A 775 -30.34 20.98 -3.77
N LYS A 776 -31.11 20.05 -4.36
CA LYS A 776 -32.56 20.18 -4.56
C LYS A 776 -33.32 20.44 -3.26
N LYS A 777 -32.82 19.94 -2.12
CA LYS A 777 -33.37 20.17 -0.77
C LYS A 777 -33.34 21.64 -0.31
N TYR A 778 -32.53 22.49 -0.95
CA TYR A 778 -32.39 23.92 -0.60
C TYR A 778 -33.07 24.87 -1.60
N ILE A 779 -33.72 24.33 -2.65
CA ILE A 779 -34.55 25.12 -3.56
C ILE A 779 -35.85 25.52 -2.85
N VAL A 780 -36.14 26.81 -2.86
CA VAL A 780 -37.33 27.42 -2.22
C VAL A 780 -38.44 27.64 -3.26
N GLU A 781 -38.08 27.87 -4.53
CA GLU A 781 -39.02 28.10 -5.63
C GLU A 781 -38.35 27.73 -6.96
N GLY A 782 -39.07 27.07 -7.87
CA GLY A 782 -38.55 26.63 -9.17
C GLY A 782 -37.69 25.35 -9.10
N ARG A 783 -36.64 25.28 -9.92
CA ARG A 783 -35.73 24.13 -10.02
C ARG A 783 -34.26 24.54 -10.15
N LEU A 784 -33.35 23.56 -10.13
CA LEU A 784 -31.96 23.75 -10.53
C LEU A 784 -31.83 24.03 -12.03
N PRO A 785 -30.76 24.70 -12.47
CA PRO A 785 -30.40 24.83 -13.88
C PRO A 785 -30.01 23.48 -14.51
N GLU A 786 -30.64 23.15 -15.62
CA GLU A 786 -30.48 21.87 -16.34
C GLU A 786 -30.14 22.11 -17.82
N ASN A 787 -30.36 23.32 -18.36
CA ASN A 787 -30.00 23.72 -19.73
C ASN A 787 -29.04 24.92 -19.78
N SER A 788 -28.26 25.01 -20.86
CA SER A 788 -27.38 26.17 -21.10
C SER A 788 -28.18 27.47 -21.14
N GLY A 789 -27.68 28.50 -20.47
CA GLY A 789 -28.36 29.80 -20.32
C GLY A 789 -29.34 29.88 -19.15
N GLU A 790 -29.46 28.84 -18.32
CA GLU A 790 -30.26 28.85 -17.09
C GLU A 790 -29.42 29.20 -15.85
N ILE A 791 -30.02 29.91 -14.89
CA ILE A 791 -29.39 30.31 -13.62
C ILE A 791 -30.37 30.16 -12.44
N ALA A 792 -29.85 29.77 -11.27
CA ALA A 792 -30.55 29.85 -10.00
C ALA A 792 -29.82 30.81 -9.04
N LEU A 793 -30.59 31.59 -8.28
CA LEU A 793 -30.10 32.69 -7.45
C LEU A 793 -30.48 32.50 -5.97
N PRO A 794 -29.78 33.13 -5.02
CA PRO A 794 -30.22 33.15 -3.62
C PRO A 794 -31.57 33.87 -3.45
N SER A 795 -32.41 33.40 -2.55
CA SER A 795 -33.80 33.84 -2.39
C SER A 795 -33.96 35.33 -2.07
N TYR A 796 -32.99 35.98 -1.42
CA TYR A 796 -33.04 37.42 -1.15
C TYR A 796 -33.00 38.28 -2.42
N THR A 797 -32.53 37.75 -3.56
CA THR A 797 -32.48 38.49 -4.83
C THR A 797 -33.86 38.89 -5.35
N LYS A 798 -34.93 38.24 -4.88
CA LYS A 798 -36.34 38.66 -5.10
C LYS A 798 -36.59 40.09 -4.62
N ASN A 799 -35.94 40.53 -3.54
CA ASN A 799 -36.07 41.91 -3.02
C ASN A 799 -35.57 42.94 -4.04
N TYR A 800 -34.59 42.57 -4.87
CA TYR A 800 -34.05 43.35 -5.98
C TYR A 800 -34.86 43.20 -7.29
N GLY A 801 -36.03 42.57 -7.24
CA GLY A 801 -36.95 42.42 -8.37
C GLY A 801 -36.72 41.17 -9.24
N ALA A 802 -35.90 40.21 -8.80
CA ALA A 802 -35.75 38.94 -9.51
C ALA A 802 -37.08 38.16 -9.53
N LYS A 803 -37.46 37.62 -10.71
CA LYS A 803 -38.65 36.77 -10.90
C LYS A 803 -38.29 35.51 -11.66
N LEU A 804 -38.99 34.41 -11.38
CA LEU A 804 -38.87 33.16 -12.14
C LEU A 804 -39.27 33.37 -13.61
N GLY A 805 -38.59 32.69 -14.54
CA GLY A 805 -38.75 32.85 -15.98
C GLY A 805 -38.19 34.16 -16.58
N SER A 806 -37.79 35.14 -15.75
CA SER A 806 -37.25 36.40 -16.27
C SER A 806 -35.81 36.25 -16.78
N LYS A 807 -35.50 36.95 -17.88
CA LYS A 807 -34.17 37.02 -18.47
C LYS A 807 -33.40 38.21 -17.89
N ILE A 808 -32.22 37.93 -17.35
CA ILE A 808 -31.36 38.87 -16.64
C ILE A 808 -29.98 38.94 -17.29
N THR A 809 -29.30 40.08 -17.14
CA THR A 809 -27.92 40.26 -17.61
C THR A 809 -26.95 39.92 -16.48
N VAL A 810 -25.96 39.07 -16.77
CA VAL A 810 -24.92 38.65 -15.82
C VAL A 810 -23.55 38.88 -16.46
N TYR A 811 -22.66 39.53 -15.74
CA TYR A 811 -21.24 39.61 -16.09
C TYR A 811 -20.45 38.59 -15.25
N ILE A 812 -19.60 37.79 -15.89
CA ILE A 812 -18.75 36.77 -15.26
C ILE A 812 -17.28 37.11 -15.54
N GLY A 813 -16.49 37.27 -14.47
CA GLY A 813 -15.09 37.68 -14.53
C GLY A 813 -14.20 36.62 -15.17
N GLY A 814 -13.67 36.92 -16.35
CA GLY A 814 -12.88 35.99 -17.18
C GLY A 814 -13.68 35.23 -18.24
N ALA A 815 -14.97 35.55 -18.42
CA ALA A 815 -15.82 34.97 -19.47
C ALA A 815 -16.58 36.05 -20.27
N GLY A 816 -17.14 37.07 -19.60
CA GLY A 816 -17.78 38.22 -20.26
C GLY A 816 -19.24 38.45 -19.84
N TRP A 817 -20.04 38.97 -20.76
CA TRP A 817 -21.44 39.34 -20.53
C TRP A 817 -22.40 38.33 -21.15
N TYR A 818 -23.40 37.89 -20.39
CA TYR A 818 -24.40 36.91 -20.81
C TYR A 818 -25.81 37.34 -20.42
N LYS A 819 -26.81 36.88 -21.19
CA LYS A 819 -28.23 36.93 -20.80
C LYS A 819 -28.64 35.52 -20.36
N LEU A 820 -29.06 35.38 -19.11
CA LEU A 820 -29.44 34.11 -18.48
C LEU A 820 -30.89 34.16 -17.99
N THR A 821 -31.56 33.01 -17.92
CA THR A 821 -32.97 32.89 -17.50
C THR A 821 -33.04 32.33 -16.08
N ILE A 822 -33.74 33.02 -15.17
CA ILE A 822 -33.90 32.55 -13.79
C ILE A 822 -34.88 31.37 -13.76
N VAL A 823 -34.40 30.18 -13.38
CA VAL A 823 -35.22 28.96 -13.28
C VAL A 823 -35.50 28.50 -11.84
N GLY A 824 -34.86 29.12 -10.85
CA GLY A 824 -35.13 28.84 -9.44
C GLY A 824 -34.42 29.75 -8.45
N PHE A 825 -34.85 29.65 -7.19
CA PHE A 825 -34.30 30.36 -6.06
C PHE A 825 -33.97 29.40 -4.92
N PHE A 826 -32.82 29.58 -4.27
CA PHE A 826 -32.36 28.72 -3.16
C PHE A 826 -32.19 29.47 -1.83
N SER A 827 -32.25 28.74 -0.72
CA SER A 827 -32.12 29.25 0.64
C SER A 827 -30.65 29.38 1.07
N ASN A 828 -30.34 30.40 1.87
CA ASN A 828 -29.02 30.55 2.49
C ASN A 828 -28.66 29.40 3.47
N LYS A 829 -29.65 28.57 3.86
CA LYS A 829 -29.41 27.30 4.57
C LYS A 829 -28.50 26.33 3.81
N ILE A 830 -28.27 26.56 2.51
CA ILE A 830 -27.25 25.87 1.71
C ILE A 830 -25.84 25.96 2.33
N ASN A 831 -25.58 26.89 3.27
CA ASN A 831 -24.34 26.93 4.05
C ASN A 831 -24.15 25.73 5.00
N GLU A 832 -25.24 25.12 5.44
CA GLU A 832 -25.27 23.97 6.35
C GLU A 832 -24.83 22.68 5.63
N ILE A 833 -24.74 22.71 4.29
CA ILE A 833 -24.45 21.55 3.44
C ILE A 833 -23.03 21.01 3.68
N LYS A 834 -22.97 19.70 3.98
CA LYS A 834 -21.74 18.93 4.15
C LYS A 834 -21.60 17.93 3.03
N ASP A 835 -20.41 17.84 2.46
CA ASP A 835 -20.04 16.72 1.60
C ASP A 835 -19.60 15.53 2.46
N VAL A 836 -19.30 14.41 1.80
CA VAL A 836 -18.96 13.13 2.44
C VAL A 836 -17.73 13.19 3.35
N ASP A 837 -16.83 14.16 3.18
CA ASP A 837 -15.66 14.41 4.04
C ASP A 837 -15.91 15.47 5.14
N LEU A 838 -17.18 15.76 5.43
CA LEU A 838 -17.68 16.77 6.39
C LEU A 838 -17.22 18.22 6.12
N LYS A 839 -16.55 18.47 4.99
CA LYS A 839 -16.14 19.81 4.54
C LYS A 839 -17.21 20.34 3.56
N SER A 840 -17.22 21.67 3.32
CA SER A 840 -18.22 22.25 2.43
C SER A 840 -17.93 21.85 0.97
N PRO A 841 -18.93 21.43 0.17
CA PRO A 841 -18.81 21.18 -1.27
C PRO A 841 -18.86 22.47 -2.10
N LEU A 842 -19.09 23.63 -1.47
CA LEU A 842 -19.22 24.92 -2.15
C LEU A 842 -17.85 25.44 -2.62
N PRO A 843 -17.79 26.34 -3.62
CA PRO A 843 -16.57 27.04 -4.00
C PRO A 843 -15.93 27.76 -2.81
N TYR A 844 -14.59 27.85 -2.77
CA TYR A 844 -13.86 28.55 -1.72
C TYR A 844 -13.33 29.90 -2.22
N TYR A 845 -13.24 30.88 -1.32
CA TYR A 845 -12.67 32.20 -1.60
C TYR A 845 -11.70 32.63 -0.49
N ILE A 846 -10.84 33.60 -0.79
CA ILE A 846 -9.91 34.20 0.17
C ILE A 846 -10.57 35.44 0.78
N GLU A 847 -10.82 35.38 2.08
CA GLU A 847 -11.16 36.55 2.88
C GLU A 847 -9.89 37.22 3.38
N THR A 848 -9.77 38.53 3.11
CA THR A 848 -8.67 39.36 3.59
C THR A 848 -9.09 40.00 4.91
N ILE A 849 -8.50 39.55 6.01
CA ILE A 849 -8.73 40.10 7.35
C ILE A 849 -7.58 41.04 7.68
N TYR A 850 -7.87 42.34 7.75
CA TYR A 850 -6.91 43.33 8.20
C TYR A 850 -6.87 43.34 9.73
N THR A 851 -5.66 43.22 10.29
CA THR A 851 -5.42 43.28 11.75
C THR A 851 -4.29 44.27 12.02
N GLU A 852 -4.15 44.74 13.27
CA GLU A 852 -3.08 45.67 13.67
C GLU A 852 -1.67 45.09 13.46
N GLY A 853 -1.55 43.75 13.50
CA GLY A 853 -0.32 43.01 13.16
C GLY A 853 -0.13 42.70 11.68
N GLY A 854 -1.01 43.18 10.79
CA GLY A 854 -0.93 43.00 9.34
C GLY A 854 -2.10 42.22 8.70
N THR A 855 -1.94 41.91 7.42
CA THR A 855 -2.99 41.33 6.58
C THR A 855 -2.99 39.80 6.66
N ILE A 856 -4.05 39.23 7.22
CA ILE A 856 -4.24 37.79 7.34
C ILE A 856 -5.20 37.30 6.26
N TYR A 857 -4.72 36.42 5.38
CA TYR A 857 -5.55 35.78 4.36
C TYR A 857 -6.16 34.48 4.89
N ARG A 858 -7.49 34.39 4.92
CA ARG A 858 -8.22 33.21 5.39
C ARG A 858 -9.08 32.63 4.28
N THR A 859 -8.81 31.41 3.86
CA THR A 859 -9.66 30.69 2.91
C THR A 859 -10.94 30.21 3.61
N ARG A 860 -12.11 30.51 3.06
CA ARG A 860 -13.41 29.99 3.55
C ARG A 860 -14.36 29.65 2.40
N PRO A 861 -15.34 28.75 2.57
CA PRO A 861 -16.36 28.52 1.56
C PRO A 861 -17.16 29.80 1.28
N VAL A 862 -17.67 29.93 0.06
CA VAL A 862 -18.56 31.01 -0.35
C VAL A 862 -19.93 30.80 0.28
N ASP A 863 -20.39 31.79 1.03
CA ASP A 863 -21.73 31.83 1.61
C ASP A 863 -22.80 31.74 0.52
N GLY A 864 -23.93 31.08 0.79
CA GLY A 864 -25.06 30.89 -0.12
C GLY A 864 -25.56 32.20 -0.72
N ASP A 865 -25.66 33.26 0.08
CA ASP A 865 -26.03 34.60 -0.40
C ASP A 865 -25.04 35.21 -1.42
N ARG A 866 -23.82 34.67 -1.50
CA ARG A 866 -22.72 35.08 -2.38
C ARG A 866 -22.41 34.04 -3.47
N LEU A 867 -23.25 33.01 -3.61
CA LEU A 867 -23.19 31.95 -4.60
C LEU A 867 -24.19 32.21 -5.74
N ILE A 868 -23.85 31.78 -6.96
CA ILE A 868 -24.84 31.48 -8.02
C ILE A 868 -24.65 30.05 -8.52
N ILE A 869 -25.75 29.42 -8.95
CA ILE A 869 -25.76 28.07 -9.53
C ILE A 869 -26.15 28.18 -11.01
N VAL A 870 -25.42 27.48 -11.88
CA VAL A 870 -25.60 27.47 -13.34
C VAL A 870 -25.55 26.03 -13.88
N SER A 871 -26.01 25.81 -15.12
CA SER A 871 -26.00 24.48 -15.74
C SER A 871 -24.57 24.00 -16.04
N SER A 872 -24.31 22.70 -15.90
CA SER A 872 -23.03 22.10 -16.31
C SER A 872 -22.71 22.33 -17.79
N LYS A 873 -23.73 22.44 -18.64
CA LYS A 873 -23.63 22.75 -20.07
C LYS A 873 -22.96 24.11 -20.36
N ASP A 874 -22.79 24.99 -19.36
CA ASP A 874 -22.04 26.24 -19.46
C ASP A 874 -20.65 26.22 -18.78
N VAL A 875 -20.15 25.07 -18.31
CA VAL A 875 -18.85 24.94 -17.60
C VAL A 875 -17.67 25.54 -18.39
N GLY A 876 -17.53 25.15 -19.65
CA GLY A 876 -16.50 25.71 -20.54
C GLY A 876 -16.75 27.18 -20.85
N ARG A 877 -18.02 27.56 -21.08
CA ARG A 877 -18.46 28.94 -21.37
C ARG A 877 -18.10 29.92 -20.24
N PHE A 878 -18.11 29.46 -18.99
CA PHE A 878 -17.81 30.29 -17.81
C PHE A 878 -16.43 30.02 -17.19
N ASN A 879 -15.54 29.26 -17.84
CA ASN A 879 -14.17 28.96 -17.40
C ASN A 879 -14.13 28.38 -15.96
N LEU A 880 -15.08 27.49 -15.65
CA LEU A 880 -15.14 26.81 -14.36
C LEU A 880 -14.08 25.70 -14.27
N ARG A 881 -13.73 25.31 -13.04
CA ARG A 881 -12.67 24.33 -12.75
C ARG A 881 -13.22 23.19 -11.90
N ILE A 882 -12.60 22.01 -12.04
CA ILE A 882 -12.95 20.82 -11.26
C ILE A 882 -12.65 21.09 -9.78
N LEU A 883 -13.66 20.99 -8.92
CA LEU A 883 -13.51 21.11 -7.47
C LEU A 883 -13.36 19.73 -6.80
N SER A 884 -14.08 18.74 -7.30
CA SER A 884 -13.99 17.34 -6.88
C SER A 884 -14.50 16.40 -7.97
N VAL A 885 -13.97 15.18 -8.00
CA VAL A 885 -14.47 14.07 -8.82
C VAL A 885 -14.93 12.96 -7.87
N LEU A 886 -16.13 12.42 -8.07
CA LEU A 886 -16.67 11.30 -7.30
C LEU A 886 -16.80 10.09 -8.23
N ILE A 887 -16.29 8.94 -7.82
CA ILE A 887 -16.25 7.73 -8.64
C ILE A 887 -16.80 6.57 -7.81
N PRO A 888 -17.97 6.02 -8.15
CA PRO A 888 -18.51 4.86 -7.46
C PRO A 888 -17.70 3.60 -7.76
N THR A 889 -17.67 2.69 -6.79
CA THR A 889 -16.84 1.48 -6.83
C THR A 889 -17.64 0.29 -6.34
N THR A 890 -17.43 -0.88 -6.94
CA THR A 890 -18.16 -2.11 -6.60
C THR A 890 -17.87 -2.58 -5.18
N SER A 891 -16.60 -2.66 -4.80
CA SER A 891 -16.17 -3.07 -3.46
C SER A 891 -15.26 -2.02 -2.79
N MET A 892 -15.12 -2.11 -1.47
CA MET A 892 -14.15 -1.30 -0.73
C MET A 892 -12.70 -1.59 -1.16
N GLU A 893 -12.40 -2.80 -1.67
CA GLU A 893 -11.08 -3.11 -2.22
C GLU A 893 -10.84 -2.39 -3.55
N ASP A 894 -11.85 -2.31 -4.43
CA ASP A 894 -11.78 -1.51 -5.66
C ASP A 894 -11.56 -0.03 -5.32
N SER A 895 -12.20 0.49 -4.27
CA SER A 895 -11.93 1.83 -3.74
C SER A 895 -10.47 2.02 -3.34
N TYR A 896 -9.86 1.07 -2.63
CA TYR A 896 -8.44 1.16 -2.24
C TYR A 896 -7.48 0.96 -3.43
N ARG A 897 -7.81 0.09 -4.39
CA ARG A 897 -7.04 -0.13 -5.62
C ARG A 897 -7.02 1.14 -6.48
N LEU A 898 -8.19 1.74 -6.74
CA LEU A 898 -8.34 2.97 -7.51
C LEU A 898 -7.73 4.18 -6.80
N MET A 899 -7.89 4.29 -5.47
CA MET A 899 -7.20 5.28 -4.65
C MET A 899 -5.69 5.23 -4.83
N LYS A 900 -5.09 4.03 -4.82
CA LYS A 900 -3.66 3.87 -5.03
C LYS A 900 -3.25 4.33 -6.43
N ILE A 901 -3.96 3.92 -7.48
CA ILE A 901 -3.68 4.34 -8.86
C ILE A 901 -3.72 5.87 -9.00
N ILE A 902 -4.72 6.53 -8.43
CA ILE A 902 -4.87 7.99 -8.50
C ILE A 902 -3.75 8.71 -7.74
N LEU A 903 -3.37 8.24 -6.55
CA LEU A 903 -2.24 8.82 -5.80
C LEU A 903 -0.88 8.52 -6.45
N ASP A 904 -0.74 7.39 -7.15
CA ASP A 904 0.47 7.07 -7.88
C ASP A 904 0.61 7.93 -9.16
N SER A 905 -0.48 8.16 -9.89
CA SER A 905 -0.51 8.88 -11.18
C SER A 905 -0.67 10.41 -11.09
N VAL A 906 -1.38 10.95 -10.09
CA VAL A 906 -1.73 12.40 -10.01
C VAL A 906 -1.11 13.06 -8.76
N PRO A 907 -0.28 14.11 -8.90
CA PRO A 907 0.28 14.83 -7.77
C PRO A 907 -0.73 15.78 -7.11
N ASP A 908 -0.48 16.09 -5.83
CA ASP A 908 -1.21 17.10 -5.02
C ASP A 908 -2.75 16.95 -4.91
N VAL A 909 -3.25 15.72 -5.09
CA VAL A 909 -4.62 15.33 -4.74
C VAL A 909 -4.69 14.59 -3.40
N ALA A 910 -5.87 14.61 -2.79
CA ALA A 910 -6.30 13.72 -1.73
C ALA A 910 -7.46 12.86 -2.23
N VAL A 911 -7.49 11.58 -1.87
CA VAL A 911 -8.54 10.63 -2.25
C VAL A 911 -9.22 10.12 -0.99
N TYR A 912 -10.51 10.42 -0.84
CA TYR A 912 -11.34 9.95 0.27
C TYR A 912 -12.06 8.67 -0.15
N VAL A 913 -11.71 7.55 0.45
CA VAL A 913 -12.42 6.27 0.29
C VAL A 913 -13.62 6.26 1.22
N VAL A 914 -14.82 6.10 0.66
CA VAL A 914 -16.09 5.94 1.37
C VAL A 914 -16.57 4.50 1.19
N GLY A 915 -16.99 3.86 2.27
CA GLY A 915 -17.53 2.50 2.24
C GLY A 915 -17.53 1.83 3.61
N GLY A 916 -18.31 0.77 3.77
CA GLY A 916 -18.33 -0.04 5.01
C GLY A 916 -18.58 0.76 6.31
N GLY A 917 -19.33 1.87 6.24
CA GLY A 917 -19.60 2.75 7.38
C GLY A 917 -18.45 3.69 7.76
N TRP A 918 -17.42 3.87 6.91
CA TRP A 918 -16.29 4.78 7.16
C TRP A 918 -15.93 5.64 5.95
N VAL A 919 -15.35 6.80 6.22
CA VAL A 919 -14.68 7.69 5.28
C VAL A 919 -13.21 7.79 5.68
N LYS A 920 -12.30 7.48 4.76
CA LYS A 920 -10.84 7.48 5.00
C LYS A 920 -10.14 8.30 3.93
N GLY A 921 -9.59 9.45 4.34
CA GLY A 921 -8.83 10.33 3.46
C GLY A 921 -7.39 9.86 3.31
N PHE A 922 -6.92 9.68 2.08
CA PHE A 922 -5.54 9.31 1.76
C PHE A 922 -4.85 10.40 0.95
N VAL A 923 -3.55 10.59 1.21
CA VAL A 923 -2.65 11.43 0.42
C VAL A 923 -1.38 10.65 0.08
N LYS A 924 -0.73 10.99 -1.03
CA LYS A 924 0.63 10.51 -1.30
C LYS A 924 1.58 11.21 -0.34
N ALA A 925 2.28 10.44 0.49
CA ALA A 925 3.30 10.96 1.39
C ALA A 925 4.52 10.04 1.41
N GLU A 926 5.68 10.62 1.74
CA GLU A 926 6.92 9.89 1.92
C GLU A 926 6.95 9.25 3.32
N VAL A 927 6.73 7.93 3.38
CA VAL A 927 6.72 7.17 4.62
C VAL A 927 8.08 6.53 4.82
N MET A 928 8.84 6.99 5.82
CA MET A 928 10.12 6.37 6.20
C MET A 928 9.86 5.04 6.91
N LYS A 929 10.04 3.93 6.20
CA LYS A 929 10.01 2.58 6.76
C LYS A 929 11.41 2.20 7.21
N LEU A 930 11.60 1.95 8.50
CA LEU A 930 12.75 1.16 8.97
C LEU A 930 12.54 -0.29 8.56
N ARG A 931 13.51 -0.87 7.84
CA ARG A 931 13.72 -2.32 7.72
C ARG A 931 15.08 -2.63 8.36
N GLY A 932 15.22 -3.84 8.90
CA GLY A 932 16.41 -4.23 9.66
C GLY A 932 16.19 -4.24 11.17
N GLY A 933 15.40 -5.18 11.70
CA GLY A 933 15.51 -5.52 13.13
C GLY A 933 16.85 -6.20 13.43
N GLU A 934 17.35 -6.91 12.42
CA GLU A 934 18.67 -7.50 12.26
C GLU A 934 19.80 -6.45 12.42
N ALA A 935 19.53 -5.18 12.11
CA ALA A 935 20.45 -4.06 12.34
C ALA A 935 20.87 -3.98 13.82
N ILE A 936 19.93 -4.19 14.73
CA ILE A 936 20.16 -4.15 16.17
C ILE A 936 21.06 -5.32 16.59
N VAL A 937 20.90 -6.49 15.95
CA VAL A 937 21.78 -7.66 16.16
C VAL A 937 23.20 -7.37 15.68
N LEU A 938 23.37 -6.74 14.50
CA LEU A 938 24.68 -6.32 14.00
C LEU A 938 25.34 -5.25 14.87
N LEU A 939 24.56 -4.27 15.37
CA LEU A 939 25.03 -3.24 16.30
C LEU A 939 25.47 -3.85 17.65
N ILE A 940 24.71 -4.80 18.18
CA ILE A 940 25.07 -5.54 19.40
C ILE A 940 26.33 -6.39 19.16
N PHE A 941 26.43 -7.08 18.03
CA PHE A 941 27.60 -7.91 17.71
C PHE A 941 28.87 -7.05 17.52
N ALA A 942 28.76 -5.91 16.84
CA ALA A 942 29.83 -4.92 16.74
C ALA A 942 30.27 -4.42 18.13
N GLY A 943 29.32 -4.04 18.98
CA GLY A 943 29.60 -3.59 20.35
C GLY A 943 30.24 -4.66 21.24
N LEU A 944 29.81 -5.92 21.12
CA LEU A 944 30.41 -7.06 21.85
C LEU A 944 31.83 -7.38 21.35
N MET A 945 32.06 -7.33 20.04
CA MET A 945 33.39 -7.52 19.45
C MET A 945 34.34 -6.39 19.90
N MET A 946 33.88 -5.14 19.83
CA MET A 946 34.65 -3.98 20.30
C MET A 946 34.91 -4.02 21.81
N PHE A 947 33.94 -4.48 22.61
CA PHE A 947 34.11 -4.70 24.05
C PHE A 947 35.22 -5.71 24.34
N ALA A 948 35.28 -6.81 23.57
CA ALA A 948 36.34 -7.81 23.69
C ALA A 948 37.72 -7.22 23.30
N THR A 949 37.82 -6.54 22.16
CA THR A 949 39.07 -5.94 21.68
C THR A 949 39.59 -4.85 22.64
N MET A 950 38.72 -3.99 23.17
CA MET A 950 39.10 -2.94 24.13
C MET A 950 39.42 -3.52 25.51
N SER A 951 38.67 -4.53 25.98
CA SER A 951 39.00 -5.22 27.23
C SER A 951 40.40 -5.82 27.18
N ALA A 952 40.73 -6.59 26.13
CA ALA A 952 42.07 -7.15 25.93
C ALA A 952 43.15 -6.05 25.90
N SER A 953 42.87 -4.95 25.19
CA SER A 953 43.78 -3.79 25.10
C SER A 953 44.14 -3.18 26.46
N LEU A 954 43.17 -3.11 27.38
CA LEU A 954 43.35 -2.53 28.70
C LEU A 954 44.03 -3.51 29.67
N TYR A 955 43.73 -4.81 29.59
CA TYR A 955 44.43 -5.83 30.38
C TYR A 955 45.93 -5.87 30.06
N GLU A 956 46.32 -5.83 28.78
CA GLU A 956 47.73 -5.74 28.31
C GLU A 956 48.42 -4.38 28.60
N ARG A 957 47.75 -3.48 29.33
CA ARG A 957 48.23 -2.14 29.70
C ARG A 957 48.04 -1.81 31.17
N LEU A 958 47.60 -2.75 32.02
CA LEU A 958 47.37 -2.49 33.44
C LEU A 958 48.62 -1.95 34.15
N ASP A 959 49.83 -2.42 33.81
CA ASP A 959 51.06 -1.93 34.43
C ASP A 959 51.54 -0.58 33.86
N GLU A 960 51.21 -0.26 32.58
CA GLU A 960 51.34 1.10 32.05
C GLU A 960 50.42 2.07 32.82
N LEU A 961 49.17 1.67 33.08
CA LEU A 961 48.17 2.45 33.82
C LEU A 961 48.48 2.59 35.32
N ARG A 962 49.01 1.55 35.97
CA ARG A 962 49.53 1.60 37.35
C ARG A 962 50.67 2.58 37.46
N THR A 963 51.64 2.53 36.54
CA THR A 963 52.75 3.48 36.48
C THR A 963 52.23 4.92 36.34
N MET A 964 51.24 5.14 35.47
CA MET A 964 50.59 6.45 35.35
C MET A 964 49.88 6.91 36.64
N SER A 965 49.24 6.01 37.39
CA SER A 965 48.60 6.35 38.66
C SER A 965 49.61 6.68 39.76
N VAL A 966 50.74 5.96 39.82
CA VAL A 966 51.88 6.28 40.72
C VAL A 966 52.51 7.64 40.38
N LEU A 967 52.52 8.02 39.10
CA LEU A 967 52.94 9.35 38.64
C LEU A 967 51.90 10.46 38.88
N GLY A 968 50.82 10.17 39.62
CA GLY A 968 49.85 11.17 40.11
C GLY A 968 48.55 11.29 39.29
N LEU A 969 48.34 10.48 38.24
CA LEU A 969 47.07 10.49 37.51
C LEU A 969 45.95 9.80 38.32
N SER A 970 44.90 10.54 38.60
CA SER A 970 43.70 10.03 39.27
C SER A 970 42.94 9.00 38.41
N PRO A 971 42.14 8.09 39.00
CA PRO A 971 41.37 7.11 38.23
C PRO A 971 40.40 7.76 37.24
N THR A 972 39.88 8.96 37.54
CA THR A 972 39.04 9.74 36.60
C THR A 972 39.85 10.26 35.41
N GLN A 973 41.09 10.69 35.60
CA GLN A 973 41.96 11.11 34.48
C GLN A 973 42.39 9.92 33.61
N LEU A 974 42.63 8.74 34.21
CA LEU A 974 42.84 7.50 33.46
C LEU A 974 41.59 7.10 32.64
N GLN A 975 40.38 7.37 33.15
CA GLN A 975 39.14 7.19 32.40
C GLN A 975 39.02 8.17 31.22
N VAL A 976 39.34 9.45 31.43
CA VAL A 976 39.34 10.45 30.34
C VAL A 976 40.36 10.10 29.25
N LEU A 977 41.55 9.60 29.61
CA LEU A 977 42.55 9.12 28.66
C LEU A 977 42.02 7.98 27.78
N GLY A 978 41.37 6.97 28.38
CA GLY A 978 40.77 5.87 27.63
C GLY A 978 39.66 6.35 26.68
N LEU A 979 38.73 7.16 27.18
CA LEU A 979 37.68 7.77 26.37
C LEU A 979 38.22 8.68 25.25
N THR A 980 39.44 9.22 25.39
CA THR A 980 40.12 9.97 24.34
C THR A 980 40.73 9.05 23.28
N GLU A 981 41.24 7.86 23.64
CA GLU A 981 41.60 6.83 22.66
C GLU A 981 40.35 6.35 21.88
N ASP A 982 39.22 6.12 22.56
CA ASP A 982 37.94 5.73 21.94
C ASP A 982 37.38 6.78 20.97
N PHE A 983 37.43 8.06 21.36
CA PHE A 983 37.01 9.18 20.53
C PHE A 983 37.85 9.27 19.24
N ILE A 984 39.16 9.07 19.35
CA ILE A 984 40.05 9.04 18.18
C ILE A 984 39.72 7.83 17.29
N TYR A 985 39.44 6.64 17.84
CA TYR A 985 38.98 5.52 17.01
C TYR A 985 37.69 5.86 16.26
N ALA A 986 36.65 6.38 16.93
CA ALA A 986 35.38 6.72 16.27
C ALA A 986 35.53 7.78 15.14
N LEU A 987 36.37 8.80 15.38
CA LEU A 987 36.73 9.81 14.39
C LEU A 987 37.45 9.22 13.17
N LEU A 988 38.39 8.31 13.40
CA LEU A 988 39.18 7.68 12.35
C LEU A 988 38.38 6.65 11.53
N THR A 989 37.55 5.84 12.18
CA THR A 989 36.84 4.72 11.55
C THR A 989 35.73 5.19 10.62
N THR A 990 35.09 6.32 10.94
CA THR A 990 33.86 6.77 10.26
C THR A 990 34.04 6.94 8.72
N PRO A 991 35.03 7.69 8.20
CA PRO A 991 35.16 7.86 6.75
C PRO A 991 35.55 6.56 6.03
N PHE A 992 36.45 5.76 6.60
CA PHE A 992 36.83 4.46 6.01
C PHE A 992 35.68 3.44 6.01
N SER A 993 34.80 3.48 7.02
CA SER A 993 33.59 2.64 7.07
C SER A 993 32.62 2.96 5.93
N PHE A 994 32.61 4.22 5.49
CA PHE A 994 31.80 4.65 4.35
C PHE A 994 32.39 4.15 3.02
N ILE A 995 33.70 4.27 2.81
CA ILE A 995 34.38 3.74 1.60
C ILE A 995 34.23 2.21 1.51
N VAL A 996 34.52 1.50 2.60
CA VAL A 996 34.46 0.04 2.62
C VAL A 996 33.01 -0.47 2.55
N GLY A 997 32.04 0.24 3.14
CA GLY A 997 30.62 -0.02 2.96
C GLY A 997 30.16 0.10 1.50
N MET A 998 30.57 1.16 0.78
CA MET A 998 30.28 1.32 -0.66
C MET A 998 30.94 0.21 -1.50
N PHE A 999 32.19 -0.14 -1.21
CA PHE A 999 32.90 -1.22 -1.91
C PHE A 999 32.20 -2.57 -1.71
N LEU A 1000 31.85 -2.92 -0.47
CA LEU A 1000 31.12 -4.17 -0.16
C LEU A 1000 29.73 -4.19 -0.81
N SER A 1001 29.00 -3.06 -0.81
CA SER A 1001 27.72 -2.92 -1.52
C SER A 1001 27.88 -3.19 -3.02
N THR A 1002 28.93 -2.65 -3.64
CA THR A 1002 29.22 -2.84 -5.07
C THR A 1002 29.59 -4.29 -5.38
N THR A 1003 30.44 -4.91 -4.57
CA THR A 1003 30.84 -6.31 -4.74
C THR A 1003 29.67 -7.27 -4.56
N ALA A 1004 28.84 -7.07 -3.53
CA ALA A 1004 27.68 -7.91 -3.28
C ALA A 1004 26.62 -7.80 -4.40
N ALA A 1005 26.40 -6.61 -4.94
CA ALA A 1005 25.53 -6.41 -6.11
C ALA A 1005 26.06 -7.14 -7.36
N TYR A 1006 27.38 -7.12 -7.59
CA TYR A 1006 28.01 -7.88 -8.68
C TYR A 1006 27.88 -9.41 -8.49
N MET A 1007 27.88 -9.89 -7.25
CA MET A 1007 27.63 -11.28 -6.89
C MET A 1007 26.13 -11.68 -6.93
N GLY A 1008 25.24 -10.80 -7.38
CA GLY A 1008 23.80 -11.07 -7.48
C GLY A 1008 23.05 -11.08 -6.13
N VAL A 1009 23.69 -10.63 -5.05
CA VAL A 1009 23.03 -10.46 -3.74
C VAL A 1009 22.18 -9.18 -3.77
N GLU A 1010 20.94 -9.24 -3.30
CA GLU A 1010 20.06 -8.06 -3.24
C GLU A 1010 20.54 -7.09 -2.16
N VAL A 1011 21.36 -6.10 -2.56
CA VAL A 1011 21.83 -5.05 -1.64
C VAL A 1011 20.77 -3.95 -1.54
N LEU A 1012 20.26 -3.74 -0.31
CA LEU A 1012 19.16 -2.83 -0.01
C LEU A 1012 19.60 -1.35 0.04
N ALA A 1013 20.05 -0.83 -1.10
CA ALA A 1013 20.34 0.58 -1.40
C ALA A 1013 21.23 1.30 -0.37
N TYR A 1014 22.54 1.33 -0.66
CA TYR A 1014 23.52 2.05 0.13
C TYR A 1014 23.15 3.54 0.33
N LYS A 1015 23.34 4.07 1.54
CA LYS A 1015 22.89 5.42 1.92
C LYS A 1015 23.95 6.48 1.66
N PHE A 1016 23.77 7.24 0.58
CA PHE A 1016 24.69 8.32 0.21
C PHE A 1016 24.44 9.67 0.91
N SER A 1017 23.40 9.80 1.75
CA SER A 1017 22.99 11.08 2.34
C SER A 1017 23.85 11.57 3.52
N ALA A 1018 23.98 12.89 3.64
CA ALA A 1018 24.73 13.56 4.72
C ALA A 1018 24.27 13.15 6.13
N THR A 1019 22.95 13.02 6.33
CA THR A 1019 22.36 12.56 7.60
C THR A 1019 22.79 11.14 7.96
N SER A 1020 22.99 10.27 6.97
CA SER A 1020 23.47 8.90 7.19
C SER A 1020 24.94 8.88 7.63
N ALA A 1021 25.81 9.69 7.01
CA ALA A 1021 27.19 9.84 7.45
C ALA A 1021 27.28 10.38 8.90
N ALA A 1022 26.44 11.36 9.26
CA ALA A 1022 26.36 11.88 10.62
C ALA A 1022 25.85 10.83 11.64
N MET A 1023 24.86 10.01 11.27
CA MET A 1023 24.37 8.91 12.11
C MET A 1023 25.46 7.84 12.33
N VAL A 1024 26.23 7.48 11.31
CA VAL A 1024 27.35 6.52 11.45
C VAL A 1024 28.41 7.05 12.40
N PHE A 1025 28.78 8.34 12.31
CA PHE A 1025 29.69 8.96 13.27
C PHE A 1025 29.19 8.85 14.71
N PHE A 1026 27.91 9.21 14.93
CA PHE A 1026 27.29 9.17 16.25
C PHE A 1026 27.22 7.75 16.81
N PHE A 1027 26.74 6.77 16.03
CA PHE A 1027 26.68 5.38 16.47
C PHE A 1027 28.07 4.78 16.68
N SER A 1028 29.06 5.08 15.84
CA SER A 1028 30.46 4.67 16.04
C SER A 1028 30.97 5.14 17.40
N PHE A 1029 30.80 6.42 17.72
CA PHE A 1029 31.23 6.98 19.00
C PHE A 1029 30.49 6.38 20.20
N VAL A 1030 29.16 6.26 20.12
CA VAL A 1030 28.34 5.67 21.19
C VAL A 1030 28.72 4.20 21.43
N ILE A 1031 28.95 3.41 20.38
CA ILE A 1031 29.37 2.01 20.50
C ILE A 1031 30.78 1.92 21.09
N CYS A 1032 31.75 2.72 20.64
CA CYS A 1032 33.09 2.80 21.24
C CYS A 1032 32.99 3.03 22.76
N VAL A 1033 32.28 4.09 23.18
CA VAL A 1033 32.17 4.47 24.59
C VAL A 1033 31.42 3.42 25.43
N LEU A 1034 30.32 2.86 24.94
CA LEU A 1034 29.57 1.83 25.68
C LEU A 1034 30.37 0.51 25.80
N ALA A 1035 31.16 0.16 24.79
CA ALA A 1035 32.01 -1.02 24.78
C ALA A 1035 33.26 -0.87 25.66
N SER A 1036 33.89 0.31 25.66
CA SER A 1036 35.13 0.56 26.39
C SER A 1036 34.90 0.89 27.87
N TYR A 1037 33.88 1.69 28.19
CA TYR A 1037 33.71 2.31 29.51
C TYR A 1037 33.69 1.32 30.68
N PRO A 1038 33.01 0.15 30.62
CA PRO A 1038 33.05 -0.82 31.72
C PRO A 1038 34.45 -1.41 31.94
N ALA A 1039 35.22 -1.61 30.87
CA ALA A 1039 36.59 -2.11 30.93
C ALA A 1039 37.57 -1.03 31.42
N ILE A 1040 37.48 0.20 30.90
CA ILE A 1040 38.29 1.34 31.35
C ILE A 1040 38.04 1.62 32.82
N ARG A 1041 36.77 1.60 33.26
CA ARG A 1041 36.39 1.79 34.66
C ARG A 1041 37.02 0.71 35.56
N LYS A 1042 36.93 -0.58 35.20
CA LYS A 1042 37.60 -1.67 35.94
C LYS A 1042 39.13 -1.52 35.96
N ALA A 1043 39.75 -1.21 34.81
CA ALA A 1043 41.19 -1.00 34.70
C ALA A 1043 41.68 0.17 35.58
N SER A 1044 40.95 1.30 35.58
CA SER A 1044 41.28 2.46 36.43
C SER A 1044 41.20 2.13 37.94
N VAL A 1045 40.30 1.23 38.35
CA VAL A 1045 40.22 0.75 39.74
C VAL A 1045 41.38 -0.20 40.06
N ALA A 1046 41.69 -1.16 39.18
CA ALA A 1046 42.79 -2.10 39.34
C ALA A 1046 44.20 -1.47 39.23
N ALA A 1047 44.27 -0.22 38.74
CA ALA A 1047 45.46 0.62 38.74
C ALA A 1047 45.62 1.45 40.03
N THR A 1048 44.55 1.70 40.79
CA THR A 1048 44.59 2.50 42.03
C THR A 1048 44.80 1.65 43.29
N PRO A 1049 45.76 1.98 44.18
CA PRO A 1049 46.03 1.20 45.40
C PRO A 1049 44.85 1.07 46.38
N SER A 1050 43.89 2.00 46.35
CA SER A 1050 42.73 2.03 47.26
C SER A 1050 41.55 1.19 46.79
N LEU A 1051 41.54 0.71 45.54
CA LEU A 1051 40.40 0.05 44.88
C LEU A 1051 39.06 0.85 44.88
N GLU A 1052 39.06 2.12 45.28
CA GLU A 1052 37.89 3.01 45.28
C GLU A 1052 38.05 4.18 44.29
N LEU A 1053 37.02 4.40 43.46
CA LEU A 1053 36.95 5.53 42.52
C LEU A 1053 36.76 6.91 43.19
N LYS A 1054 36.17 6.92 44.40
CA LYS A 1054 35.93 8.12 45.21
C LYS A 1054 36.00 7.74 46.68
N TRP A 1055 37.08 8.16 47.35
CA TRP A 1055 37.30 7.94 48.78
C TRP A 1055 36.17 8.54 49.64
N LYS A 1056 35.67 7.78 50.62
CA LYS A 1056 34.60 8.21 51.53
C LYS A 1056 35.12 8.66 52.90
N LEU A 1057 34.51 9.71 53.45
CA LEU A 1057 34.85 10.26 54.75
C LEU A 1057 34.19 9.45 55.88
N GLU A 1058 34.92 8.50 56.46
CA GLU A 1058 34.50 7.68 57.60
C GLU A 1058 34.41 8.49 58.91
N ALA A 1059 33.33 9.23 59.08
CA ALA A 1059 33.02 9.98 60.29
C ALA A 1059 32.05 9.20 61.20
N LYS A 1060 32.50 8.80 62.40
CA LYS A 1060 31.63 8.19 63.40
C LYS A 1060 30.71 9.26 63.98
N LYS A 1061 29.42 9.19 63.62
CA LYS A 1061 28.36 10.09 64.12
C LYS A 1061 27.81 9.56 65.44
N VAL A 1062 27.84 10.38 66.49
CA VAL A 1062 27.23 10.09 67.80
C VAL A 1062 26.31 11.24 68.23
N LYS A 1063 25.49 11.04 69.26
CA LYS A 1063 24.76 12.15 69.92
C LYS A 1063 25.75 13.01 70.70
N GLY A 1064 25.73 14.32 70.47
CA GLY A 1064 26.55 15.31 71.14
C GLY A 1064 25.71 16.32 71.94
N TYR A 1065 26.24 17.53 72.08
CA TYR A 1065 25.61 18.61 72.85
C TYR A 1065 24.17 18.90 72.42
N ARG A 1066 23.25 19.04 73.39
CA ARG A 1066 21.79 19.21 73.18
C ARG A 1066 21.15 18.17 72.23
N GLY A 1067 21.75 16.98 72.12
CA GLY A 1067 21.30 15.92 71.21
C GLY A 1067 21.68 16.11 69.74
N LEU A 1068 22.35 17.21 69.39
CA LEU A 1068 22.84 17.49 68.03
C LEU A 1068 24.00 16.56 67.66
N PRO A 1069 24.24 16.29 66.35
CA PRO A 1069 25.31 15.43 65.91
C PRO A 1069 26.72 15.87 66.35
N LEU A 1070 27.48 14.93 66.90
CA LEU A 1070 28.93 15.00 67.02
C LEU A 1070 29.55 14.03 65.99
N PHE A 1071 30.42 14.54 65.13
CA PHE A 1071 31.17 13.76 64.14
C PHE A 1071 32.61 13.57 64.62
N ILE A 1072 33.08 12.33 64.65
CA ILE A 1072 34.44 11.97 65.07
C ILE A 1072 35.17 11.35 63.88
N ILE A 1073 36.30 11.93 63.47
CA ILE A 1073 37.16 11.42 62.39
C ILE A 1073 38.55 11.16 62.94
N ASN A 1074 39.03 9.93 62.82
CA ASN A 1074 40.45 9.64 63.00
C ASN A 1074 41.18 10.00 61.71
N VAL A 1075 42.18 10.88 61.79
CA VAL A 1075 43.06 11.19 60.66
C VAL A 1075 44.03 9.99 60.52
N PRO A 1076 44.08 9.28 59.38
CA PRO A 1076 44.88 8.07 59.22
C PRO A 1076 46.37 8.38 58.98
N ILE A 1077 46.95 9.27 59.80
CA ILE A 1077 48.34 9.73 59.73
C ILE A 1077 48.93 9.81 61.14
N ARG A 1078 50.18 9.33 61.26
CA ARG A 1078 51.03 9.48 62.45
C ARG A 1078 51.90 10.73 62.31
N PHE A 1079 51.97 11.56 63.35
CA PHE A 1079 52.82 12.75 63.40
C PHE A 1079 53.96 12.57 64.41
N PRO A 1080 55.24 12.77 64.05
CA PRO A 1080 56.35 12.79 65.00
C PRO A 1080 56.18 13.88 66.07
N GLU A 1081 56.64 13.62 67.29
CA GLU A 1081 56.58 14.59 68.39
C GLU A 1081 57.27 15.94 68.08
N LYS A 1082 58.29 15.95 67.21
CA LYS A 1082 58.98 17.16 66.77
C LYS A 1082 58.16 18.03 65.80
N GLU A 1083 57.20 17.45 65.07
CA GLU A 1083 56.45 18.13 64.01
C GLU A 1083 55.07 18.63 64.48
N ILE A 1084 54.42 17.93 65.43
CA ILE A 1084 53.01 18.15 65.75
C ILE A 1084 52.69 19.58 66.22
N ASP A 1085 53.59 20.21 66.98
CA ASP A 1085 53.45 21.58 67.47
C ASP A 1085 53.62 22.62 66.33
N GLU A 1086 54.37 22.31 65.26
CA GLU A 1086 54.50 23.18 64.08
C GLU A 1086 53.30 23.01 63.13
N VAL A 1087 52.89 21.77 62.85
CA VAL A 1087 51.72 21.47 62.01
C VAL A 1087 50.46 22.15 62.56
N LEU A 1088 50.20 22.05 63.86
CA LEU A 1088 49.04 22.69 64.48
C LEU A 1088 49.14 24.22 64.52
N LYS A 1089 50.34 24.81 64.66
CA LYS A 1089 50.55 26.26 64.53
C LYS A 1089 50.31 26.75 63.10
N ASN A 1090 50.76 26.00 62.09
CA ASN A 1090 50.51 26.32 60.68
C ASN A 1090 49.02 26.26 60.36
N VAL A 1091 48.28 25.29 60.91
CA VAL A 1091 46.82 25.22 60.80
C VAL A 1091 46.13 26.42 61.47
N VAL A 1092 46.57 26.83 62.67
CA VAL A 1092 46.08 28.06 63.33
C VAL A 1092 46.38 29.31 62.48
N SER A 1093 47.59 29.43 61.93
CA SER A 1093 47.95 30.56 61.05
C SER A 1093 47.22 30.54 59.70
N TYR A 1094 46.75 29.38 59.23
CA TYR A 1094 45.89 29.29 58.06
C TYR A 1094 44.51 29.85 58.39
N PHE A 1095 43.84 29.31 59.42
CA PHE A 1095 42.49 29.72 59.77
C PHE A 1095 42.40 31.20 60.19
N LYS A 1096 43.39 31.74 60.93
CA LYS A 1096 43.46 33.18 61.27
C LYS A 1096 43.71 34.13 60.10
N ARG A 1097 44.06 33.65 58.90
CA ARG A 1097 44.26 34.47 57.69
C ARG A 1097 43.17 34.26 56.65
N ALA A 1098 42.76 33.01 56.44
CA ALA A 1098 41.72 32.64 55.49
C ALA A 1098 40.32 33.13 55.93
N PHE A 1099 40.11 33.30 57.25
CA PHE A 1099 38.85 33.76 57.82
C PHE A 1099 39.12 34.81 58.90
N SER A 1100 38.48 35.98 58.77
CA SER A 1100 38.50 37.01 59.81
C SER A 1100 37.53 36.63 60.94
N GLU A 1101 37.86 37.00 62.18
CA GLU A 1101 36.93 36.95 63.32
C GLU A 1101 35.68 37.83 63.04
N TYR A 1102 35.84 38.86 62.19
CA TYR A 1102 34.78 39.77 61.70
C TYR A 1102 34.33 39.44 60.25
N GLY A 1103 34.51 38.21 59.78
CA GLY A 1103 34.16 37.80 58.41
C GLY A 1103 32.64 37.82 58.14
N VAL A 1104 32.21 38.52 57.09
CA VAL A 1104 30.77 38.74 56.77
C VAL A 1104 30.06 37.48 56.27
N PHE A 1105 30.76 36.58 55.56
CA PHE A 1105 30.16 35.37 54.97
C PHE A 1105 30.66 34.07 55.61
N GLU A 1106 31.97 33.96 55.86
CA GLU A 1106 32.60 32.84 56.56
C GLU A 1106 33.60 33.41 57.57
N ARG A 1107 33.43 33.05 58.86
CA ARG A 1107 34.23 33.55 59.99
C ARG A 1107 34.70 32.40 60.88
N VAL A 1108 35.84 32.60 61.55
CA VAL A 1108 36.35 31.68 62.58
C VAL A 1108 36.63 32.48 63.85
N ASP A 1109 36.14 32.01 64.98
CA ASP A 1109 36.41 32.59 66.30
C ASP A 1109 36.77 31.50 67.33
N ASN A 1110 36.95 31.91 68.60
CA ASN A 1110 37.24 31.02 69.73
C ASN A 1110 38.45 30.09 69.50
N ILE A 1111 39.47 30.56 68.76
CA ILE A 1111 40.67 29.77 68.42
C ILE A 1111 41.58 29.63 69.64
N SER A 1112 41.48 28.48 70.32
CA SER A 1112 42.34 28.12 71.47
C SER A 1112 43.26 26.94 71.14
N TYR A 1113 44.52 27.00 71.58
CA TYR A 1113 45.47 25.89 71.49
C TYR A 1113 46.01 25.56 72.89
N GLU A 1114 45.59 24.40 73.42
CA GLU A 1114 46.06 23.86 74.69
C GLU A 1114 47.18 22.83 74.46
N LYS A 1115 48.31 23.00 75.16
CA LYS A 1115 49.39 22.00 75.24
C LYS A 1115 49.36 21.32 76.60
N LYS A 1116 48.94 20.06 76.63
CA LYS A 1116 49.00 19.15 77.79
C LYS A 1116 50.18 18.18 77.59
N PRO A 1117 50.62 17.42 78.61
CA PRO A 1117 51.78 16.53 78.49
C PRO A 1117 51.66 15.58 77.28
N ASP A 1118 50.61 14.77 77.25
CA ASP A 1118 50.37 13.75 76.22
C ASP A 1118 49.30 14.12 75.19
N GLU A 1119 48.76 15.35 75.24
CA GLU A 1119 47.74 15.80 74.29
C GLU A 1119 48.01 17.24 73.81
N ARG A 1120 47.79 17.49 72.51
CA ARG A 1120 47.62 18.84 71.95
C ARG A 1120 46.17 19.00 71.53
N VAL A 1121 45.52 20.07 71.94
CA VAL A 1121 44.11 20.32 71.64
C VAL A 1121 43.97 21.69 71.01
N LEU A 1122 43.66 21.70 69.72
CA LEU A 1122 43.24 22.90 68.99
C LEU A 1122 41.70 22.91 68.97
N LYS A 1123 41.08 23.97 69.50
CA LYS A 1123 39.64 24.25 69.31
C LYS A 1123 39.47 25.53 68.51
N PHE A 1124 38.43 25.58 67.69
CA PHE A 1124 37.92 26.81 67.07
C PHE A 1124 36.48 26.59 66.65
N ARG A 1125 35.68 27.66 66.55
CA ARG A 1125 34.33 27.60 65.98
C ARG A 1125 34.36 28.21 64.58
N TYR A 1126 33.82 27.49 63.62
CA TYR A 1126 33.67 27.95 62.24
C TYR A 1126 32.19 28.22 61.98
N MET A 1127 31.91 29.39 61.43
CA MET A 1127 30.56 29.87 61.17
C MET A 1127 30.45 30.38 59.73
N ARG A 1128 29.34 30.06 59.07
CA ARG A 1128 28.99 30.58 57.75
C ARG A 1128 27.64 31.28 57.83
N MET A 1129 27.65 32.58 57.58
CA MET A 1129 26.46 33.41 57.67
C MET A 1129 25.70 33.36 56.34
N SER A 1130 24.38 33.18 56.42
CA SER A 1130 23.46 33.14 55.27
C SER A 1130 22.02 33.37 55.76
N GLU A 1131 21.00 33.12 54.93
CA GLU A 1131 19.59 33.10 55.38
C GLU A 1131 19.32 32.16 56.57
N ARG A 1132 20.24 31.21 56.82
CA ARG A 1132 20.37 30.49 58.09
C ARG A 1132 21.85 30.43 58.48
N ASP A 1133 22.17 30.77 59.73
CA ASP A 1133 23.55 30.67 60.21
C ASP A 1133 23.93 29.21 60.46
N PHE A 1134 25.03 28.79 59.86
CA PHE A 1134 25.59 27.45 60.00
C PHE A 1134 26.81 27.50 60.91
N GLU A 1135 26.68 26.95 62.12
CA GLU A 1135 27.71 27.01 63.16
C GLU A 1135 28.15 25.61 63.62
N VAL A 1136 29.47 25.42 63.70
CA VAL A 1136 30.11 24.19 64.18
C VAL A 1136 31.32 24.50 65.07
N GLU A 1137 31.43 23.79 66.19
CA GLU A 1137 32.65 23.79 67.00
C GLU A 1137 33.54 22.63 66.57
N ILE A 1138 34.82 22.93 66.34
CA ILE A 1138 35.81 21.99 65.83
C ILE A 1138 36.92 21.86 66.87
N LYS A 1139 37.14 20.63 67.34
CA LYS A 1139 38.19 20.27 68.29
C LYS A 1139 39.08 19.22 67.66
N VAL A 1140 40.30 19.59 67.30
CA VAL A 1140 41.35 18.68 66.83
C VAL A 1140 42.19 18.25 68.03
N VAL A 1141 42.13 16.97 68.39
CA VAL A 1141 42.95 16.37 69.46
C VAL A 1141 44.05 15.55 68.82
N ALA A 1142 45.30 15.87 69.10
CA ALA A 1142 46.43 15.01 68.82
C ALA A 1142 46.90 14.36 70.13
N LYS A 1143 46.80 13.03 70.24
CA LYS A 1143 47.17 12.27 71.44
C LYS A 1143 48.45 11.50 71.21
N LYS A 1144 49.40 11.64 72.14
CA LYS A 1144 50.68 10.93 72.18
C LYS A 1144 50.45 9.44 72.44
N ILE A 1145 51.16 8.63 71.68
CA ILE A 1145 51.20 7.17 71.79
C ILE A 1145 52.66 6.75 71.62
N LEU A 1146 53.12 5.85 72.49
CA LEU A 1146 54.38 5.16 72.33
C LEU A 1146 54.12 3.89 71.52
N GLU A 1147 54.83 3.75 70.42
CA GLU A 1147 54.74 2.63 69.47
C GLU A 1147 56.18 2.42 68.98
N GLU A 1148 56.79 1.26 69.26
CA GLU A 1148 58.19 0.94 68.92
C GLU A 1148 59.22 1.97 69.47
N ASP A 1149 59.14 2.29 70.77
CA ASP A 1149 59.96 3.27 71.51
C ASP A 1149 60.03 4.69 70.90
N ARG A 1150 59.14 5.00 69.97
CA ARG A 1150 59.08 6.29 69.28
C ARG A 1150 57.77 7.02 69.60
N PRO A 1151 57.82 8.25 70.14
CA PRO A 1151 56.63 9.01 70.45
C PRO A 1151 56.00 9.59 69.18
N TYR A 1152 54.81 9.12 68.85
CA TYR A 1152 53.98 9.61 67.76
C TYR A 1152 52.64 10.13 68.27
N TYR A 1153 52.08 11.13 67.60
CA TYR A 1153 50.75 11.65 67.88
C TYR A 1153 49.78 11.10 66.81
N LYS A 1154 48.71 10.42 67.26
CA LYS A 1154 47.55 10.09 66.41
C LYS A 1154 46.50 11.19 66.61
N MET A 1155 45.86 11.62 65.53
CA MET A 1155 45.02 12.82 65.51
C MET A 1155 43.55 12.50 65.21
N THR A 1156 42.65 13.05 66.03
CA THR A 1156 41.20 12.90 65.90
C THR A 1156 40.54 14.28 65.80
N ILE A 1157 39.77 14.50 64.75
CA ILE A 1157 38.94 15.69 64.55
C ILE A 1157 37.55 15.40 65.10
N TYR A 1158 37.10 16.23 66.03
CA TYR A 1158 35.73 16.26 66.55
C TYR A 1158 35.05 17.50 65.97
N LEU A 1159 33.90 17.33 65.31
CA LEU A 1159 33.02 18.42 64.91
C LEU A 1159 31.69 18.28 65.65
N GLN A 1160 31.42 19.20 66.56
CA GLN A 1160 30.14 19.35 67.25
C GLN A 1160 29.26 20.33 66.47
N GLN A 1161 28.10 19.87 66.00
CA GLN A 1161 27.10 20.71 65.39
C GLN A 1161 26.42 21.58 66.46
N LEU A 1162 26.26 22.89 66.22
CA LEU A 1162 25.70 23.82 67.22
C LEU A 1162 24.24 24.23 66.94
N GLY A 1163 23.83 24.29 65.67
CA GLY A 1163 22.44 24.55 65.27
C GLY A 1163 21.71 23.34 64.68
N ALA A 1164 20.42 23.50 64.37
CA ALA A 1164 19.58 22.49 63.73
C ALA A 1164 18.93 23.03 62.45
N GLY A 1165 18.87 22.21 61.39
CA GLY A 1165 18.21 22.59 60.14
C GLY A 1165 18.63 21.73 58.94
N ALA A 1166 17.88 21.86 57.83
CA ALA A 1166 18.29 21.33 56.54
C ALA A 1166 19.60 22.01 56.06
N GLY A 1167 20.43 21.29 55.32
CA GLY A 1167 21.75 21.75 54.85
C GLY A 1167 22.93 21.41 55.77
N TYR A 1168 22.72 21.26 57.09
CA TYR A 1168 23.81 20.99 58.05
C TYR A 1168 24.64 19.74 57.73
N ARG A 1169 24.07 18.72 57.06
CA ARG A 1169 24.81 17.54 56.60
C ARG A 1169 25.94 17.93 55.66
N GLU A 1170 25.65 18.66 54.59
CA GLU A 1170 26.62 19.05 53.56
C GLU A 1170 27.61 20.08 54.11
N PHE A 1171 27.13 21.01 54.94
CA PHE A 1171 27.98 21.95 55.67
C PHE A 1171 29.05 21.24 56.49
N ASN A 1172 28.64 20.31 57.36
CA ASN A 1172 29.58 19.54 58.18
C ASN A 1172 30.58 18.75 57.33
N TYR A 1173 30.15 18.13 56.22
CA TYR A 1173 31.06 17.41 55.31
C TYR A 1173 32.05 18.36 54.61
N ARG A 1174 31.62 19.54 54.13
CA ARG A 1174 32.52 20.56 53.53
C ARG A 1174 33.57 21.00 54.55
N VAL A 1175 33.15 21.32 55.77
CA VAL A 1175 34.03 21.82 56.84
C VAL A 1175 35.01 20.74 57.29
N LEU A 1176 34.57 19.50 57.51
CA LEU A 1176 35.45 18.37 57.84
C LEU A 1176 36.47 18.08 56.73
N SER A 1177 36.07 18.19 55.46
CA SER A 1177 36.98 18.04 54.33
C SER A 1177 38.03 19.17 54.30
N MET A 1178 37.61 20.43 54.49
CA MET A 1178 38.50 21.59 54.55
C MET A 1178 39.54 21.47 55.68
N VAL A 1179 39.11 21.18 56.91
CA VAL A 1179 40.03 21.03 58.06
C VAL A 1179 41.01 19.88 57.84
N ARG A 1180 40.53 18.74 57.32
CA ARG A 1180 41.40 17.63 56.91
C ARG A 1180 42.41 18.06 55.83
N GLU A 1181 41.97 18.76 54.78
CA GLU A 1181 42.83 19.17 53.67
C GLU A 1181 43.95 20.12 54.13
N VAL A 1182 43.63 21.08 55.00
CA VAL A 1182 44.62 21.97 55.63
C VAL A 1182 45.62 21.16 56.45
N LEU A 1183 45.16 20.23 57.31
CA LEU A 1183 46.03 19.34 58.10
C LEU A 1183 46.94 18.45 57.24
N LEU A 1184 46.44 17.97 56.10
CA LEU A 1184 47.24 17.18 55.14
C LEU A 1184 48.30 18.04 54.44
N LYS A 1185 47.92 19.21 53.90
CA LYS A 1185 48.85 20.13 53.22
C LYS A 1185 49.94 20.64 54.16
N SER A 1186 49.59 20.96 55.41
CA SER A 1186 50.53 21.38 56.46
C SER A 1186 51.56 20.33 56.88
N ARG A 1187 51.43 19.07 56.42
CA ARG A 1187 52.45 18.02 56.60
C ARG A 1187 53.37 17.85 55.39
N VAL A 1188 52.86 18.08 54.17
CA VAL A 1188 53.63 17.93 52.92
C VAL A 1188 54.59 19.11 52.72
N LEU A 1189 54.21 20.29 53.19
CA LEU A 1189 55.02 21.51 53.11
C LEU A 1189 55.93 21.61 54.33
N SER A 1190 57.23 21.37 54.15
CA SER A 1190 58.25 21.74 55.16
C SER A 1190 58.28 23.27 55.37
N SER A 1191 58.92 23.72 56.46
CA SER A 1191 58.94 25.15 56.86
C SER A 1191 59.39 26.13 55.78
N LYS A 1192 60.25 25.72 54.83
CA LYS A 1192 60.58 26.51 53.62
C LYS A 1192 59.45 26.50 52.59
N GLY A 1193 58.85 25.34 52.31
CA GLY A 1193 57.77 25.20 51.34
C GLY A 1193 56.48 25.92 51.75
N TYR A 1194 56.16 25.93 53.04
CA TYR A 1194 54.98 26.65 53.54
C TYR A 1194 55.09 28.16 53.30
N LYS A 1195 56.30 28.73 53.28
CA LYS A 1195 56.55 30.15 53.00
C LYS A 1195 56.14 30.56 51.58
N LEU A 1196 56.19 29.63 50.62
CA LEU A 1196 55.73 29.77 49.23
C LEU A 1196 54.22 29.51 49.03
N PHE A 1197 53.51 29.21 50.12
CA PHE A 1197 52.04 29.07 50.19
C PHE A 1197 51.43 30.09 51.19
N ARG A 1198 52.28 30.93 51.80
CA ARG A 1198 51.98 31.93 52.84
C ARG A 1198 51.86 33.35 52.26
N ASP A 1199 52.52 33.53 51.11
CA ASP A 1199 52.70 34.75 50.32
C ASP A 1199 52.05 34.50 48.94
#